data_AF-A0AAI8YIG6-F1
#
_entry.id   AF-A0AAI8YIG6-F1
#
_cell.length_a   1.000
_cell.length_b   1.000
_cell.length_c   1.000
_cell.angle_alpha   90.00
_cell.angle_beta   90.00
_cell.angle_gamma   90.00
#
_symmetry.space_group_name_H-M   'P 1'
#
loop_
_entity.id
_entity.type
_entity.pdbx_description
1 polymer ?
#
loop_
_entity_poly.entity_id
_entity_poly.type
_entity_poly.pdbx_seq_one_letter_code
_entity_poly.pdbx_strand_id
1 'polypeptide(L)'
;MVEALSQALIDEGGTIGFASSFMADVDDTAKTLTCLKLLGRNARPEKMINMFEAEDYFKTYPKERNPSSSANCNALVALLCQNSPQHCLPQITKAVAFLCDTWWSAVSKIQDKWNLSTLYPTLLLVQGFTKLVDLIEKGELSAFSDEVLRSRITICLYQACYRTLLDQSEDDSLNKSVEETAYGTLVLCEARRLDIWRDFDEQLSSAVRRAVVFIQSPEGRRPQCLWIEKVSYTSPFLAEAYRLAALKASTIPPAFHVGSSLRGDTSIIPRLSKLWRGTPLFSKTPEWEIRASMVEGTLFRPIVRERRLSVFTRKGVEEDKYFDVIPLAWPTCSNRTRTFAPPAFLFEGMMAALLNYQVDEFMEAVAGVNYAGRVPELRQLIDHVIDSDPIGDPPNVEEAKRQEVLVPLRKFVTRALKHPAVLSASAWDRKNVTCELRIYFQTHVTQNEDNELLKRHQFSNGVMREHFFRWVRTTSADHTSATYTFNFVSCLLGSWIENGRDCFSSPTEKYYAAAACQHLAAMCRMYNDHGSAVRDRDEGNLNSVDFPEFEAQSGACGGSSNSGDDLAAKKDQLFEIAQYERSCLEEAFRRLEGHSAEASSVEARARKSPQMEIWRLFYNVTDLFGQIYVLRDIGSRLTVGTAG
;
A
#
# COMPACT_ATOMS: atom_id res chain seq x y z
N MET A 1 31.79 25.80 -22.33
CA MET A 1 30.47 25.21 -22.01
C MET A 1 29.38 26.27 -21.90
N VAL A 2 29.50 27.27 -21.01
CA VAL A 2 28.50 28.35 -20.86
C VAL A 2 28.19 29.05 -22.18
N GLU A 3 29.21 29.49 -22.92
CA GLU A 3 29.05 30.18 -24.20
C GLU A 3 28.40 29.27 -25.25
N ALA A 4 28.86 28.02 -25.37
CA ALA A 4 28.28 27.05 -26.30
C ALA A 4 26.79 26.78 -26.05
N LEU A 5 26.39 26.55 -24.79
CA LEU A 5 24.98 26.32 -24.43
C LEU A 5 24.14 27.59 -24.61
N SER A 6 24.68 28.76 -24.24
CA SER A 6 23.96 30.03 -24.40
C SER A 6 23.72 30.36 -25.86
N GLN A 7 24.75 30.18 -26.71
CA GLN A 7 24.66 30.43 -28.14
C GLN A 7 23.70 29.46 -28.81
N ALA A 8 23.78 28.16 -28.50
CA ALA A 8 22.85 27.17 -29.03
C ALA A 8 21.39 27.49 -28.68
N LEU A 9 21.13 27.91 -27.43
CA LEU A 9 19.78 28.29 -27.00
C LEU A 9 19.26 29.54 -27.73
N ILE A 10 20.15 30.50 -28.06
CA ILE A 10 19.80 31.69 -28.84
C ILE A 10 19.53 31.31 -30.30
N ASP A 11 20.42 30.54 -30.91
CA ASP A 11 20.37 30.17 -32.33
C ASP A 11 19.14 29.31 -32.65
N GLU A 12 18.73 28.43 -31.73
CA GLU A 12 17.57 27.53 -31.88
C GLU A 12 16.27 28.14 -31.30
N GLY A 13 16.25 29.45 -31.00
CA GLY A 13 15.02 30.18 -30.67
C GLY A 13 14.46 29.93 -29.26
N GLY A 14 15.29 29.48 -28.33
CA GLY A 14 14.98 29.32 -26.91
C GLY A 14 14.58 27.91 -26.46
N THR A 15 14.65 26.93 -27.36
CA THR A 15 14.49 25.50 -27.08
C THR A 15 15.52 24.72 -27.90
N ILE A 16 16.09 23.65 -27.37
CA ILE A 16 17.09 22.85 -28.08
C ILE A 16 16.75 21.36 -28.03
N GLY A 17 17.38 20.57 -28.90
CA GLY A 17 17.41 19.11 -28.80
C GLY A 17 18.83 18.60 -28.57
N PHE A 18 19.01 17.28 -28.59
CA PHE A 18 20.29 16.62 -28.29
C PHE A 18 21.48 17.07 -29.14
N ALA A 19 21.23 17.62 -30.34
CA ALA A 19 22.23 18.20 -31.22
C ALA A 19 21.62 19.35 -32.05
N SER A 20 22.47 20.21 -32.61
CA SER A 20 22.00 21.32 -33.47
C SER A 20 21.23 20.80 -34.68
N SER A 21 20.20 21.53 -35.09
CA SER A 21 19.29 21.20 -36.20
C SER A 21 18.43 19.94 -35.98
N PHE A 22 18.52 19.28 -34.82
CA PHE A 22 17.54 18.27 -34.42
C PHE A 22 16.32 18.93 -33.79
N MET A 23 15.20 18.21 -33.82
CA MET A 23 13.97 18.69 -33.21
C MET A 23 14.18 18.94 -31.72
N ALA A 24 13.79 20.12 -31.26
CA ALA A 24 13.86 20.44 -29.84
C ALA A 24 12.94 19.56 -29.01
N ASP A 25 13.39 19.25 -27.79
CA ASP A 25 12.65 18.48 -26.80
C ASP A 25 12.79 19.09 -25.41
N VAL A 26 11.86 18.74 -24.53
CA VAL A 26 11.84 19.29 -23.16
C VAL A 26 13.00 18.78 -22.30
N ASP A 27 13.54 17.59 -22.59
CA ASP A 27 14.55 16.96 -21.74
C ASP A 27 15.88 17.70 -21.87
N ASP A 28 16.36 17.86 -23.11
CA ASP A 28 17.58 18.59 -23.43
C ASP A 28 17.45 20.09 -23.17
N THR A 29 16.28 20.68 -23.47
CA THR A 29 15.99 22.08 -23.13
C THR A 29 16.06 22.31 -21.62
N ALA A 30 15.38 21.48 -20.82
CA ALA A 30 15.33 21.66 -19.36
C ALA A 30 16.70 21.42 -18.71
N LYS A 31 17.45 20.40 -19.16
CA LYS A 31 18.84 20.19 -18.73
C LYS A 31 19.72 21.39 -19.08
N THR A 32 19.56 21.98 -20.25
CA THR A 32 20.33 23.17 -20.66
C THR A 32 20.03 24.38 -19.78
N LEU A 33 18.75 24.66 -19.52
CA LEU A 33 18.34 25.75 -18.61
C LEU A 33 18.94 25.55 -17.20
N THR A 34 18.88 24.33 -16.69
CA THR A 34 19.45 23.96 -15.40
C THR A 34 20.97 24.12 -15.37
N CYS A 35 21.67 23.61 -16.38
CA CYS A 35 23.12 23.71 -16.51
C CYS A 35 23.58 25.17 -16.59
N LEU A 36 22.93 25.99 -17.42
CA LEU A 36 23.23 27.43 -17.49
C LEU A 36 23.07 28.10 -16.13
N LYS A 37 21.98 27.81 -15.41
CA LYS A 37 21.73 28.35 -14.08
C LYS A 37 22.82 27.96 -13.08
N LEU A 38 23.22 26.69 -13.05
CA LEU A 38 24.30 26.19 -12.19
C LEU A 38 25.65 26.83 -12.53
N LEU A 39 25.86 27.22 -13.79
CA LEU A 39 27.04 27.94 -14.26
C LEU A 39 26.91 29.48 -14.15
N GLY A 40 25.90 29.98 -13.43
CA GLY A 40 25.74 31.40 -13.14
C GLY A 40 25.06 32.22 -14.24
N ARG A 41 24.48 31.60 -15.27
CA ARG A 41 23.70 32.27 -16.33
C ARG A 41 22.22 31.91 -16.19
N ASN A 42 21.35 32.91 -16.06
CA ASN A 42 19.92 32.65 -16.00
C ASN A 42 19.30 32.66 -17.41
N ALA A 43 18.73 31.53 -17.81
CA ALA A 43 17.94 31.40 -19.02
C ALA A 43 16.45 31.21 -18.66
N ARG A 44 15.59 31.83 -19.46
CA ARG A 44 14.16 32.01 -19.23
C ARG A 44 13.36 30.78 -19.72
N PRO A 45 12.46 30.18 -18.92
CA PRO A 45 11.80 28.92 -19.27
C PRO A 45 10.59 29.08 -20.20
N GLU A 46 10.16 30.30 -20.53
CA GLU A 46 8.89 30.59 -21.21
C GLU A 46 8.78 29.88 -22.57
N LYS A 47 9.89 29.75 -23.31
CA LYS A 47 9.89 29.03 -24.59
C LYS A 47 9.71 27.53 -24.43
N MET A 48 10.36 26.93 -23.42
CA MET A 48 10.16 25.53 -23.03
C MET A 48 8.70 25.30 -22.63
N ILE A 49 8.14 26.17 -21.77
CA ILE A 49 6.76 26.07 -21.32
C ILE A 49 5.79 26.13 -22.51
N ASN A 50 5.89 27.17 -23.34
CA ASN A 50 4.99 27.37 -24.47
C ASN A 50 5.03 26.23 -25.50
N MET A 51 6.17 25.55 -25.66
CA MET A 51 6.32 24.49 -26.66
C MET A 51 5.89 23.11 -26.13
N PHE A 52 6.15 22.81 -24.86
CA PHE A 52 6.06 21.44 -24.34
C PHE A 52 4.98 21.23 -23.29
N GLU A 53 4.40 22.29 -22.71
CA GLU A 53 3.31 22.16 -21.74
C GLU A 53 2.07 21.53 -22.37
N ALA A 54 1.53 20.49 -21.73
CA ALA A 54 0.23 19.89 -22.02
C ALA A 54 -0.75 20.16 -20.87
N GLU A 55 -1.92 19.54 -20.92
CA GLU A 55 -2.96 19.70 -19.89
C GLU A 55 -2.44 19.30 -18.50
N ASP A 56 -1.93 18.08 -18.37
CA ASP A 56 -1.56 17.51 -17.06
C ASP A 56 -0.05 17.24 -16.87
N TYR A 57 0.77 17.45 -17.91
CA TYR A 57 2.20 17.13 -17.88
C TYR A 57 2.99 17.92 -18.93
N PHE A 58 4.30 17.74 -18.98
CA PHE A 58 5.18 18.21 -20.06
C PHE A 58 5.50 17.08 -21.05
N LYS A 59 5.24 17.33 -22.33
CA LYS A 59 5.60 16.41 -23.40
C LYS A 59 7.10 16.45 -23.67
N THR A 60 7.76 15.32 -23.92
CA THR A 60 9.13 15.32 -24.46
C THR A 60 9.18 16.01 -25.81
N TYR A 61 8.34 15.58 -26.75
CA TYR A 61 8.19 16.21 -28.07
C TYR A 61 6.75 16.73 -28.27
N PRO A 62 6.52 17.83 -29.01
CA PRO A 62 5.19 18.47 -29.09
C PRO A 62 4.06 17.55 -29.58
N LYS A 63 4.40 16.54 -30.39
CA LYS A 63 3.47 15.58 -31.01
C LYS A 63 3.56 14.15 -30.43
N GLU A 64 4.12 13.99 -29.23
CA GLU A 64 4.21 12.66 -28.63
C GLU A 64 2.88 12.13 -28.09
N ARG A 65 2.79 10.81 -28.00
CA ARG A 65 1.63 10.10 -27.42
C ARG A 65 1.83 9.72 -25.95
N ASN A 66 3.01 9.22 -25.60
CA ASN A 66 3.28 8.68 -24.25
C ASN A 66 4.17 9.66 -23.47
N PRO A 67 3.81 10.04 -22.24
CA PRO A 67 4.62 10.93 -21.41
C PRO A 67 5.93 10.26 -20.96
N SER A 68 6.87 11.06 -20.46
CA SER A 68 8.12 10.60 -19.85
C SER A 68 8.29 11.14 -18.44
N SER A 69 8.58 10.24 -17.51
CA SER A 69 8.86 10.58 -16.11
C SER A 69 10.15 11.39 -15.99
N SER A 70 11.21 10.98 -16.69
CA SER A 70 12.51 11.67 -16.65
C SER A 70 12.42 13.09 -17.22
N ALA A 71 11.71 13.26 -18.34
CA ALA A 71 11.48 14.55 -18.96
C ALA A 71 10.69 15.51 -18.06
N ASN A 72 9.65 15.01 -17.38
CA ASN A 72 8.88 15.81 -16.42
C ASN A 72 9.69 16.16 -15.16
N CYS A 73 10.55 15.25 -14.66
CA CYS A 73 11.50 15.58 -13.60
C CYS A 73 12.47 16.68 -14.02
N ASN A 74 13.00 16.63 -15.24
CA ASN A 74 13.93 17.64 -15.74
C ASN A 74 13.24 18.98 -15.95
N ALA A 75 12.03 19.00 -16.52
CA ALA A 75 11.20 20.21 -16.60
C ALA A 75 10.95 20.81 -15.21
N LEU A 76 10.55 19.99 -14.23
CA LEU A 76 10.37 20.43 -12.84
C LEU A 76 11.64 21.06 -12.27
N VAL A 77 12.80 20.40 -12.39
CA VAL A 77 14.08 20.95 -11.90
C VAL A 77 14.42 22.27 -12.57
N ALA A 78 14.21 22.41 -13.87
CA ALA A 78 14.47 23.66 -14.61
C ALA A 78 13.59 24.81 -14.11
N LEU A 79 12.32 24.55 -13.79
CA LEU A 79 11.39 25.53 -13.23
C LEU A 79 11.75 25.91 -11.79
N LEU A 80 12.10 24.93 -10.95
CA LEU A 80 12.55 25.16 -9.57
C LEU A 80 13.90 25.89 -9.49
N CYS A 81 14.71 25.84 -10.55
CA CYS A 81 16.00 26.53 -10.62
C CYS A 81 15.88 28.02 -11.01
N GLN A 82 14.71 28.50 -11.38
CA GLN A 82 14.52 29.90 -11.78
C GLN A 82 14.76 30.86 -10.61
N ASN A 83 15.09 32.13 -10.93
CA ASN A 83 15.23 33.17 -9.90
C ASN A 83 13.93 33.46 -9.13
N SER A 84 12.78 33.16 -9.73
CA SER A 84 11.47 33.35 -9.13
C SER A 84 10.57 32.16 -9.48
N PRO A 85 10.79 30.98 -8.86
CA PRO A 85 10.04 29.75 -9.15
C PRO A 85 8.53 29.93 -8.96
N GLN A 86 8.12 30.83 -8.07
CA GLN A 86 6.73 31.20 -7.82
C GLN A 86 5.96 31.62 -9.09
N HIS A 87 6.61 32.26 -10.06
CA HIS A 87 5.95 32.63 -11.33
C HIS A 87 5.59 31.43 -12.20
N CYS A 88 6.23 30.29 -11.98
CA CYS A 88 5.97 29.02 -12.65
C CYS A 88 5.18 28.05 -11.77
N LEU A 89 4.54 28.54 -10.69
CA LEU A 89 3.83 27.69 -9.74
C LEU A 89 2.79 26.76 -10.41
N PRO A 90 1.94 27.20 -11.35
CA PRO A 90 0.99 26.31 -12.03
C PRO A 90 1.69 25.14 -12.75
N GLN A 91 2.79 25.42 -13.44
CA GLN A 91 3.59 24.41 -14.15
C GLN A 91 4.32 23.47 -13.19
N ILE A 92 4.83 23.99 -12.06
CA ILE A 92 5.45 23.19 -10.99
C ILE A 92 4.41 22.24 -10.40
N THR A 93 3.24 22.75 -10.01
CA THR A 93 2.16 21.93 -9.44
C THR A 93 1.73 20.83 -10.40
N LYS A 94 1.60 21.15 -11.69
CA LYS A 94 1.29 20.18 -12.74
C LYS A 94 2.33 19.05 -12.83
N ALA A 95 3.61 19.40 -12.96
CA ALA A 95 4.68 18.39 -13.04
C ALA A 95 4.76 17.53 -11.77
N VAL A 96 4.58 18.14 -10.59
CA VAL A 96 4.56 17.41 -9.31
C VAL A 96 3.37 16.46 -9.22
N ALA A 97 2.17 16.89 -9.62
CA ALA A 97 0.99 16.04 -9.63
C ALA A 97 1.18 14.84 -10.57
N PHE A 98 1.64 15.06 -11.81
CA PHE A 98 1.95 14.00 -12.77
C PHE A 98 2.96 12.98 -12.22
N LEU A 99 4.06 13.45 -11.61
CA LEU A 99 5.08 12.57 -11.05
C LEU A 99 4.55 11.79 -9.83
N CYS A 100 3.75 12.43 -8.98
CA CYS A 100 3.08 11.75 -7.87
C CYS A 100 2.09 10.71 -8.38
N ASP A 101 1.28 10.99 -9.40
CA ASP A 101 0.33 10.04 -9.99
C ASP A 101 1.03 8.84 -10.64
N THR A 102 2.12 9.11 -11.35
CA THR A 102 2.97 8.10 -11.97
C THR A 102 3.57 7.17 -10.91
N TRP A 103 4.15 7.72 -9.84
CA TRP A 103 4.71 6.92 -8.75
C TRP A 103 3.62 6.16 -7.97
N TRP A 104 2.50 6.83 -7.68
CA TRP A 104 1.40 6.29 -6.87
C TRP A 104 0.78 5.03 -7.48
N SER A 105 0.76 4.94 -8.81
CA SER A 105 0.10 3.87 -9.57
C SER A 105 1.08 2.88 -10.21
N ALA A 106 2.39 3.11 -10.09
CA ALA A 106 3.40 2.25 -10.71
C ALA A 106 3.38 0.84 -10.11
N VAL A 107 2.91 -0.14 -10.90
CA VAL A 107 3.07 -1.56 -10.60
C VAL A 107 4.54 -1.90 -10.80
N SER A 108 5.26 -2.18 -9.71
CA SER A 108 6.73 -2.30 -9.59
C SER A 108 7.47 -0.95 -9.47
N LYS A 109 8.57 -0.77 -10.20
CA LYS A 109 9.43 0.43 -10.18
C LYS A 109 9.02 1.38 -11.30
N ILE A 110 9.26 2.68 -11.12
CA ILE A 110 8.93 3.66 -12.17
C ILE A 110 9.78 3.39 -13.41
N GLN A 111 9.12 3.37 -14.57
CA GLN A 111 9.78 3.20 -15.86
C GLN A 111 9.83 4.53 -16.59
N ASP A 112 10.74 4.61 -17.55
CA ASP A 112 10.86 5.73 -18.46
C ASP A 112 11.17 5.23 -19.87
N LYS A 113 10.80 6.02 -20.88
CA LYS A 113 10.97 5.64 -22.29
C LYS A 113 12.36 5.94 -22.84
N TRP A 114 13.23 6.64 -22.08
CA TRP A 114 14.56 7.04 -22.52
C TRP A 114 15.70 6.27 -21.84
N ASN A 115 15.41 5.55 -20.75
CA ASN A 115 16.39 4.76 -20.01
C ASN A 115 15.79 3.45 -19.49
N LEU A 116 16.48 2.33 -19.69
CA LEU A 116 16.08 1.00 -19.19
C LEU A 116 16.22 0.88 -17.67
N SER A 117 17.13 1.65 -17.05
CA SER A 117 17.27 1.67 -15.60
C SER A 117 16.15 2.48 -14.96
N THR A 118 15.47 1.84 -14.02
CA THR A 118 14.46 2.51 -13.17
C THR A 118 15.10 3.47 -12.16
N LEU A 119 16.41 3.35 -11.90
CA LEU A 119 17.15 4.23 -11.00
C LEU A 119 17.42 5.61 -11.60
N TYR A 120 17.49 5.73 -12.92
CA TYR A 120 17.66 7.02 -13.60
C TYR A 120 16.50 7.99 -13.34
N PRO A 121 15.23 7.66 -13.67
CA PRO A 121 14.11 8.54 -13.35
C PRO A 121 13.90 8.69 -11.83
N THR A 122 14.24 7.67 -11.02
CA THR A 122 14.19 7.75 -9.56
C THR A 122 15.15 8.81 -9.01
N LEU A 123 16.39 8.86 -9.52
CA LEU A 123 17.35 9.90 -9.18
C LEU A 123 16.81 11.30 -9.48
N LEU A 124 16.27 11.51 -10.67
CA LEU A 124 15.75 12.81 -11.07
C LEU A 124 14.56 13.24 -10.22
N LEU A 125 13.69 12.29 -9.86
CA LEU A 125 12.56 12.54 -8.95
C LEU A 125 13.04 12.96 -7.57
N VAL A 126 13.98 12.23 -6.98
CA VAL A 126 14.54 12.55 -5.65
C VAL A 126 15.21 13.91 -5.65
N GLN A 127 15.99 14.25 -6.68
CA GLN A 127 16.63 15.56 -6.81
C GLN A 127 15.59 16.70 -6.94
N GLY A 128 14.59 16.51 -7.80
CA GLY A 128 13.52 17.48 -8.00
C GLY A 128 12.68 17.71 -6.75
N PHE A 129 12.26 16.64 -6.08
CA PHE A 129 11.41 16.72 -4.89
C PHE A 129 12.19 17.23 -3.67
N THR A 130 13.46 16.85 -3.50
CA THR A 130 14.32 17.44 -2.44
C THR A 130 14.48 18.95 -2.63
N LYS A 131 14.70 19.40 -3.87
CA LYS A 131 14.78 20.84 -4.18
C LYS A 131 13.44 21.55 -3.97
N LEU A 132 12.34 20.92 -4.35
CA LEU A 132 10.99 21.45 -4.12
C LEU A 132 10.75 21.73 -2.63
N VAL A 133 11.06 20.75 -1.78
CA VAL A 133 10.88 20.84 -0.33
C VAL A 133 11.77 21.94 0.27
N ASP A 134 13.03 22.03 -0.18
CA ASP A 134 13.97 23.09 0.25
C ASP A 134 13.41 24.49 -0.04
N LEU A 135 12.84 24.71 -1.23
CA LEU A 135 12.26 26.00 -1.61
C LEU A 135 10.98 26.34 -0.81
N ILE A 136 10.15 25.34 -0.51
CA ILE A 136 8.96 25.54 0.34
C ILE A 136 9.37 25.94 1.75
N GLU A 137 10.33 25.24 2.36
CA GLU A 137 10.78 25.53 3.72
C GLU A 137 11.49 26.89 3.84
N LYS A 138 12.14 27.35 2.76
CA LYS A 138 12.72 28.71 2.67
C LYS A 138 11.68 29.81 2.43
N GLY A 139 10.43 29.46 2.16
CA GLY A 139 9.37 30.41 1.81
C GLY A 139 9.50 31.01 0.40
N GLU A 140 10.34 30.43 -0.46
CA GLU A 140 10.54 30.87 -1.85
C GLU A 140 9.44 30.34 -2.79
N LEU A 141 8.68 29.33 -2.36
CA LEU A 141 7.55 28.76 -3.07
C LEU A 141 6.37 28.52 -2.12
N SER A 142 5.25 29.23 -2.33
CA SER A 142 4.05 29.10 -1.51
C SER A 142 3.09 28.06 -2.08
N ALA A 143 3.44 26.78 -1.98
CA ALA A 143 2.72 25.69 -2.65
C ALA A 143 2.38 24.54 -1.70
N PHE A 144 1.45 23.68 -2.12
CA PHE A 144 1.14 22.39 -1.49
C PHE A 144 0.69 22.49 -0.03
N SER A 145 -0.19 23.45 0.27
CA SER A 145 -0.86 23.53 1.58
C SER A 145 -1.87 22.40 1.81
N ASP A 146 -2.29 21.71 0.74
CA ASP A 146 -3.11 20.51 0.82
C ASP A 146 -2.32 19.37 1.48
N GLU A 147 -2.89 18.83 2.56
CA GLU A 147 -2.26 17.79 3.35
C GLU A 147 -2.12 16.48 2.56
N VAL A 148 -3.06 16.17 1.66
CA VAL A 148 -3.03 14.96 0.83
C VAL A 148 -1.87 15.00 -0.14
N LEU A 149 -1.76 16.05 -0.94
CA LEU A 149 -0.69 16.19 -1.91
C LEU A 149 0.69 16.24 -1.23
N ARG A 150 0.80 16.91 -0.08
CA ARG A 150 2.03 16.89 0.74
C ARG A 150 2.39 15.47 1.21
N SER A 151 1.43 14.69 1.68
CA SER A 151 1.67 13.27 2.02
C SER A 151 2.11 12.47 0.79
N ARG A 152 1.49 12.67 -0.38
CA ARG A 152 1.89 11.97 -1.62
C ARG A 152 3.32 12.30 -2.03
N ILE A 153 3.72 13.58 -2.02
CA ILE A 153 5.10 14.01 -2.28
C ILE A 153 6.07 13.32 -1.33
N THR A 154 5.74 13.31 -0.03
CA THR A 154 6.60 12.73 1.01
C THR A 154 6.72 11.21 0.85
N ILE A 155 5.62 10.51 0.56
CA ILE A 155 5.62 9.06 0.30
C ILE A 155 6.48 8.73 -0.92
N CYS A 156 6.33 9.47 -2.02
CA CYS A 156 7.14 9.25 -3.23
C CYS A 156 8.63 9.42 -2.94
N LEU A 157 9.00 10.53 -2.28
CA LEU A 157 10.38 10.82 -1.93
C LEU A 157 10.97 9.78 -0.98
N TYR A 158 10.22 9.42 0.08
CA TYR A 158 10.66 8.42 1.06
C TYR A 158 10.84 7.05 0.43
N GLN A 159 9.85 6.56 -0.33
CA GLN A 159 9.92 5.27 -0.99
C GLN A 159 11.04 5.22 -2.03
N ALA A 160 11.26 6.29 -2.81
CA ALA A 160 12.35 6.35 -3.78
C ALA A 160 13.72 6.15 -3.12
N CYS A 161 13.98 6.83 -2.00
CA CYS A 161 15.19 6.65 -1.21
C CYS A 161 15.25 5.26 -0.56
N TYR A 162 14.15 4.83 0.08
CA TYR A 162 14.14 3.60 0.87
C TYR A 162 14.29 2.36 0.00
N ARG A 163 13.54 2.27 -1.09
CA ARG A 163 13.61 1.14 -2.02
C ARG A 163 15.00 1.02 -2.64
N THR A 164 15.63 2.15 -2.97
CA THR A 164 17.04 2.17 -3.41
C THR A 164 18.00 1.63 -2.36
N LEU A 165 17.79 1.97 -1.08
CA LEU A 165 18.58 1.44 0.03
C LEU A 165 18.39 -0.07 0.21
N LEU A 166 17.15 -0.55 0.08
CA LEU A 166 16.79 -1.97 0.26
C LEU A 166 17.22 -2.86 -0.92
N ASP A 167 17.36 -2.30 -2.12
CA ASP A 167 17.73 -3.01 -3.35
C ASP A 167 19.24 -3.17 -3.56
N GLN A 168 20.06 -2.57 -2.71
CA GLN A 168 21.50 -2.77 -2.81
C GLN A 168 21.83 -4.26 -2.62
N SER A 169 22.49 -4.83 -3.61
CA SER A 169 22.82 -6.25 -3.66
C SER A 169 23.95 -6.61 -2.70
N GLU A 170 24.14 -7.91 -2.45
CA GLU A 170 25.22 -8.43 -1.60
C GLU A 170 26.63 -8.14 -2.16
N ASP A 171 26.74 -7.93 -3.48
CA ASP A 171 27.98 -7.48 -4.15
C ASP A 171 28.16 -5.96 -4.11
N ASP A 172 27.42 -5.29 -3.25
CA ASP A 172 27.41 -3.84 -3.01
C ASP A 172 26.92 -2.98 -4.20
N SER A 173 26.54 -3.62 -5.31
CA SER A 173 26.06 -2.95 -6.51
C SER A 173 24.56 -2.69 -6.48
N LEU A 174 24.11 -1.86 -7.42
CA LEU A 174 22.74 -1.88 -7.92
C LEU A 174 22.77 -2.38 -9.36
N ASN A 175 22.05 -3.48 -9.60
CA ASN A 175 21.95 -4.14 -10.91
C ASN A 175 23.30 -4.49 -11.57
N LYS A 176 24.37 -4.66 -10.77
CA LYS A 176 25.72 -5.02 -11.26
C LYS A 176 26.26 -4.05 -12.32
N SER A 177 25.85 -2.79 -12.26
CA SER A 177 26.17 -1.74 -13.23
C SER A 177 26.82 -0.55 -12.55
N VAL A 178 27.94 -0.05 -13.07
CA VAL A 178 28.54 1.18 -12.52
C VAL A 178 27.62 2.38 -12.70
N GLU A 179 26.96 2.50 -13.85
CA GLU A 179 26.06 3.61 -14.14
C GLU A 179 24.83 3.56 -13.23
N GLU A 180 24.20 2.39 -13.06
CA GLU A 180 23.04 2.27 -12.15
C GLU A 180 23.43 2.37 -10.67
N THR A 181 24.58 1.82 -10.28
CA THR A 181 25.11 2.00 -8.92
C THR A 181 25.43 3.46 -8.65
N ALA A 182 25.92 4.21 -9.64
CA ALA A 182 26.11 5.66 -9.53
C ALA A 182 24.77 6.39 -9.36
N TYR A 183 23.72 6.03 -10.11
CA TYR A 183 22.38 6.58 -9.92
C TYR A 183 21.86 6.37 -8.50
N GLY A 184 21.92 5.14 -8.00
CA GLY A 184 21.46 4.85 -6.65
C GLY A 184 22.33 5.48 -5.57
N THR A 185 23.66 5.56 -5.77
CA THR A 185 24.55 6.28 -4.84
C THR A 185 24.15 7.74 -4.72
N LEU A 186 23.82 8.39 -5.85
CA LEU A 186 23.35 9.78 -5.85
C LEU A 186 21.99 9.91 -5.15
N VAL A 187 21.05 8.97 -5.36
CA VAL A 187 19.79 8.91 -4.60
C VAL A 187 20.04 8.83 -3.10
N LEU A 188 20.94 7.95 -2.65
CA LEU A 188 21.27 7.79 -1.24
C LEU A 188 22.00 9.02 -0.67
N CYS A 189 22.81 9.71 -1.47
CA CYS A 189 23.42 10.97 -1.07
C CYS A 189 22.39 12.09 -0.88
N GLU A 190 21.38 12.17 -1.75
CA GLU A 190 20.25 13.08 -1.55
C GLU A 190 19.42 12.69 -0.32
N ALA A 191 19.21 11.38 -0.07
CA ALA A 191 18.51 10.89 1.11
C ALA A 191 19.16 11.37 2.42
N ARG A 192 20.50 11.43 2.49
CA ARG A 192 21.25 11.96 3.65
C ARG A 192 20.94 13.42 3.96
N ARG A 193 20.44 14.19 2.99
CA ARG A 193 20.04 15.59 3.17
C ARG A 193 18.65 15.73 3.76
N LEU A 194 17.84 14.67 3.79
CA LEU A 194 16.45 14.75 4.25
C LEU A 194 16.35 14.46 5.75
N ASP A 195 15.61 15.29 6.48
CA ASP A 195 15.45 15.18 7.95
C ASP A 195 14.82 13.84 8.37
N ILE A 196 13.90 13.32 7.57
CA ILE A 196 13.20 12.05 7.81
C ILE A 196 14.15 10.84 7.90
N TRP A 197 15.34 10.94 7.33
CA TRP A 197 16.36 9.89 7.33
C TRP A 197 17.40 10.02 8.45
N ARG A 198 17.31 11.05 9.30
CA ARG A 198 18.29 11.32 10.36
C ARG A 198 18.53 10.12 11.28
N ASP A 199 17.47 9.39 11.63
CA ASP A 199 17.54 8.24 12.53
C ASP A 199 18.20 6.99 11.88
N PHE A 200 18.49 7.04 10.57
CA PHE A 200 19.07 5.95 9.77
C PHE A 200 20.35 6.38 9.03
N ASP A 201 21.04 7.43 9.48
CA ASP A 201 22.23 7.96 8.82
C ASP A 201 23.37 6.92 8.72
N GLU A 202 23.50 6.03 9.70
CA GLU A 202 24.48 4.95 9.67
C GLU A 202 24.20 3.97 8.52
N GLN A 203 22.95 3.57 8.33
CA GLN A 203 22.55 2.66 7.25
C GLN A 203 22.78 3.30 5.88
N LEU A 204 22.41 4.57 5.72
CA LEU A 204 22.66 5.33 4.49
C LEU A 204 24.16 5.48 4.21
N SER A 205 24.94 5.91 5.21
CA SER A 205 26.38 6.11 5.08
C SER A 205 27.12 4.80 4.79
N SER A 206 26.68 3.69 5.38
CA SER A 206 27.21 2.36 5.08
C SER A 206 26.90 1.93 3.65
N ALA A 207 25.65 2.10 3.19
CA ALA A 207 25.24 1.75 1.83
C ALA A 207 25.99 2.57 0.76
N VAL A 208 26.14 3.88 0.98
CA VAL A 208 26.93 4.77 0.10
C VAL A 208 28.39 4.30 0.02
N ARG A 209 29.01 3.95 1.16
CA ARG A 209 30.40 3.48 1.19
C ARG A 209 30.58 2.19 0.39
N ARG A 210 29.66 1.24 0.56
CA ARG A 210 29.65 -0.02 -0.18
C ARG A 210 29.48 0.19 -1.68
N ALA A 211 28.55 1.04 -2.08
CA ALA A 211 28.34 1.39 -3.48
C ALA A 211 29.59 2.05 -4.12
N VAL A 212 30.30 2.90 -3.36
CA VAL A 212 31.57 3.50 -3.81
C VAL A 212 32.65 2.45 -4.07
N VAL A 213 32.75 1.42 -3.22
CA VAL A 213 33.70 0.31 -3.42
C VAL A 213 33.39 -0.39 -4.75
N PHE A 214 32.12 -0.71 -5.03
CA PHE A 214 31.71 -1.31 -6.29
C PHE A 214 32.02 -0.40 -7.50
N ILE A 215 31.68 0.89 -7.41
CA ILE A 215 31.91 1.88 -8.48
C ILE A 215 33.41 2.02 -8.84
N GLN A 216 34.29 1.87 -7.85
CA GLN A 216 35.74 1.94 -8.06
C GLN A 216 36.34 0.62 -8.58
N SER A 217 35.59 -0.50 -8.49
CA SER A 217 36.07 -1.81 -8.90
C SER A 217 36.29 -1.91 -10.43
N PRO A 218 37.27 -2.73 -10.88
CA PRO A 218 37.44 -3.02 -12.30
C PRO A 218 36.27 -3.81 -12.90
N GLU A 219 35.62 -4.65 -12.11
CA GLU A 219 34.53 -5.54 -12.53
C GLU A 219 33.28 -4.77 -12.98
N GLY A 220 33.04 -3.59 -12.38
CA GLY A 220 31.92 -2.72 -12.72
C GLY A 220 32.05 -2.00 -14.08
N ARG A 221 33.21 -2.03 -14.75
CA ARG A 221 33.47 -1.23 -15.97
C ARG A 221 32.86 -1.78 -17.26
N ARG A 222 32.02 -2.81 -17.20
CA ARG A 222 31.36 -3.34 -18.40
C ARG A 222 30.34 -2.32 -18.92
N PRO A 223 30.43 -1.90 -20.19
CA PRO A 223 29.43 -1.02 -20.78
C PRO A 223 28.05 -1.69 -20.77
N GLN A 224 27.03 -0.96 -20.34
CA GLN A 224 25.64 -1.43 -20.40
C GLN A 224 24.83 -0.50 -21.29
N CYS A 225 24.04 -1.08 -22.19
CA CYS A 225 23.16 -0.33 -23.08
C CYS A 225 21.90 0.10 -22.34
N LEU A 226 22.01 1.14 -21.50
CA LEU A 226 20.89 1.63 -20.68
C LEU A 226 20.04 2.67 -21.38
N TRP A 227 20.59 3.41 -22.35
CA TRP A 227 19.87 4.51 -23.02
C TRP A 227 19.09 3.98 -24.22
N ILE A 228 17.93 4.58 -24.51
CA ILE A 228 16.99 4.11 -25.53
C ILE A 228 16.89 5.12 -26.68
N GLU A 229 17.17 4.70 -27.91
CA GLU A 229 16.78 5.38 -29.17
C GLU A 229 15.95 4.40 -30.02
N LYS A 230 16.33 4.13 -31.28
CA LYS A 230 15.76 3.02 -32.08
C LYS A 230 16.18 1.67 -31.52
N VAL A 231 17.39 1.62 -30.96
CA VAL A 231 17.94 0.50 -30.22
C VAL A 231 18.55 1.01 -28.91
N SER A 232 18.76 0.11 -27.96
CA SER A 232 19.46 0.47 -26.74
C SER A 232 20.95 0.69 -27.01
N TYR A 233 21.52 1.76 -26.45
CA TYR A 233 22.92 2.13 -26.64
C TYR A 233 23.60 2.49 -25.32
N THR A 234 24.93 2.49 -25.33
CA THR A 234 25.75 2.95 -24.19
C THR A 234 26.32 4.32 -24.49
N SER A 235 26.37 5.21 -23.49
CA SER A 235 27.12 6.46 -23.55
C SER A 235 28.26 6.46 -22.53
N PRO A 236 29.51 6.19 -22.94
CA PRO A 236 30.65 6.16 -22.01
C PRO A 236 30.85 7.49 -21.27
N PHE A 237 30.55 8.61 -21.93
CA PHE A 237 30.65 9.94 -21.33
C PHE A 237 29.62 10.15 -20.22
N LEU A 238 28.36 9.74 -20.43
CA LEU A 238 27.32 9.86 -19.40
C LEU A 238 27.61 8.91 -18.24
N ALA A 239 27.96 7.65 -18.53
CA ALA A 239 28.34 6.68 -17.51
C ALA A 239 29.48 7.21 -16.63
N GLU A 240 30.53 7.77 -17.23
CA GLU A 240 31.67 8.34 -16.50
C GLU A 240 31.26 9.61 -15.72
N ALA A 241 30.42 10.47 -16.29
CA ALA A 241 29.94 11.66 -15.60
C ALA A 241 29.15 11.31 -14.34
N TYR A 242 28.22 10.36 -14.42
CA TYR A 242 27.47 9.87 -13.25
C TYR A 242 28.37 9.17 -12.24
N ARG A 243 29.33 8.37 -12.72
CA ARG A 243 30.34 7.74 -11.87
C ARG A 243 31.11 8.76 -11.04
N LEU A 244 31.65 9.79 -11.68
CA LEU A 244 32.40 10.85 -11.02
C LEU A 244 31.53 11.68 -10.09
N ALA A 245 30.28 11.97 -10.49
CA ALA A 245 29.32 12.67 -9.64
C ALA A 245 29.01 11.88 -8.37
N ALA A 246 28.75 10.58 -8.47
CA ALA A 246 28.51 9.70 -7.33
C ALA A 246 29.70 9.64 -6.37
N LEU A 247 30.91 9.49 -6.91
CA LEU A 247 32.15 9.52 -6.12
C LEU A 247 32.39 10.86 -5.44
N LYS A 248 32.03 11.98 -6.08
CA LYS A 248 32.17 13.29 -5.46
C LYS A 248 31.12 13.50 -4.37
N ALA A 249 29.85 13.20 -4.66
CA ALA A 249 28.73 13.37 -3.74
C ALA A 249 28.92 12.53 -2.46
N SER A 250 29.46 11.32 -2.56
CA SER A 250 29.69 10.45 -1.39
C SER A 250 30.68 11.04 -0.38
N THR A 251 31.61 11.90 -0.83
CA THR A 251 32.59 12.58 0.03
C THR A 251 32.05 13.83 0.73
N ILE A 252 30.90 14.33 0.31
CA ILE A 252 30.34 15.59 0.80
C ILE A 252 29.29 15.27 1.88
N PRO A 253 29.50 15.66 3.14
CA PRO A 253 28.45 15.55 4.14
C PRO A 253 27.33 16.56 3.83
N PRO A 254 26.07 16.26 4.20
CA PRO A 254 24.97 17.21 4.06
C PRO A 254 25.26 18.46 4.91
N ALA A 255 25.24 19.64 4.28
CA ALA A 255 25.50 20.91 4.96
C ALA A 255 24.37 21.31 5.91
N PHE A 256 23.14 20.93 5.57
CA PHE A 256 21.92 21.13 6.36
C PHE A 256 20.91 20.05 5.98
N HIS A 257 19.95 19.81 6.87
CA HIS A 257 18.82 18.92 6.59
C HIS A 257 17.63 19.70 6.03
N VAL A 258 16.90 19.07 5.12
CA VAL A 258 15.70 19.59 4.46
C VAL A 258 14.51 18.68 4.80
N GLY A 259 13.30 19.23 4.84
CA GLY A 259 12.07 18.45 4.98
C GLY A 259 11.73 18.11 6.43
N SER A 260 12.16 18.93 7.39
CA SER A 260 11.71 18.82 8.79
C SER A 260 10.19 18.90 8.90
N SER A 261 9.56 19.70 8.02
CA SER A 261 8.10 19.85 7.88
C SER A 261 7.39 18.60 7.35
N LEU A 262 8.14 17.63 6.80
CA LEU A 262 7.61 16.38 6.24
C LEU A 262 7.62 15.23 7.25
N ARG A 263 8.24 15.42 8.42
CA ARG A 263 8.37 14.36 9.41
C ARG A 263 7.02 14.10 10.10
N GLY A 264 6.52 12.89 9.97
CA GLY A 264 5.35 12.43 10.71
C GLY A 264 5.65 12.18 12.20
N ASP A 265 4.62 11.99 13.01
CA ASP A 265 4.77 11.53 14.39
C ASP A 265 5.25 10.07 14.41
N THR A 266 6.47 9.86 14.90
CA THR A 266 7.13 8.55 15.01
C THR A 266 7.20 8.03 16.45
N SER A 267 6.57 8.71 17.41
CA SER A 267 6.65 8.39 18.85
C SER A 267 6.22 6.95 19.18
N ILE A 268 5.28 6.41 18.41
CA ILE A 268 4.75 5.06 18.59
C ILE A 268 5.66 3.94 18.06
N ILE A 269 6.59 4.26 17.15
CA ILE A 269 7.40 3.27 16.42
C ILE A 269 8.23 2.39 17.36
N PRO A 270 8.96 2.90 18.38
CA PRO A 270 9.77 2.04 19.25
C PRO A 270 8.95 0.99 20.03
N ARG A 271 7.67 1.30 20.33
CA ARG A 271 6.77 0.37 21.00
C ARG A 271 6.27 -0.70 20.03
N LEU A 272 5.83 -0.29 18.84
CA LEU A 272 5.28 -1.21 17.84
C LEU A 272 6.37 -2.05 17.16
N SER A 273 7.60 -1.56 17.03
CA SER A 273 8.71 -2.35 16.49
C SER A 273 9.00 -3.59 17.34
N LYS A 274 8.89 -3.48 18.68
CA LYS A 274 9.00 -4.61 19.60
C LYS A 274 7.89 -5.63 19.39
N LEU A 275 6.64 -5.15 19.20
CA LEU A 275 5.51 -6.01 18.89
C LEU A 275 5.73 -6.77 17.57
N TRP A 276 6.18 -6.09 16.51
CA TRP A 276 6.49 -6.73 15.22
C TRP A 276 7.56 -7.80 15.38
N ARG A 277 8.66 -7.51 16.07
CA ARG A 277 9.74 -8.48 16.34
C ARG A 277 9.28 -9.71 17.14
N GLY A 278 8.21 -9.59 17.92
CA GLY A 278 7.58 -10.70 18.62
C GLY A 278 6.80 -11.64 17.69
N THR A 279 6.48 -11.22 16.48
CA THR A 279 5.74 -12.03 15.52
C THR A 279 6.70 -12.97 14.77
N PRO A 280 6.34 -14.25 14.53
CA PRO A 280 7.12 -15.15 13.69
C PRO A 280 7.52 -14.53 12.35
N LEU A 281 6.60 -13.77 11.74
CA LEU A 281 6.77 -13.14 10.43
C LEU A 281 7.95 -12.15 10.38
N PHE A 282 8.22 -11.42 11.45
CA PHE A 282 9.29 -10.39 11.51
C PHE A 282 10.45 -10.74 12.43
N SER A 283 10.42 -11.92 13.07
CA SER A 283 11.44 -12.38 14.02
C SER A 283 12.88 -12.33 13.49
N LYS A 284 13.07 -12.54 12.18
CA LYS A 284 14.36 -12.51 11.47
C LYS A 284 14.65 -11.20 10.72
N THR A 285 13.70 -10.27 10.68
CA THR A 285 13.86 -9.00 9.96
C THR A 285 14.70 -8.03 10.80
N PRO A 286 15.73 -7.38 10.23
CA PRO A 286 16.51 -6.39 10.95
C PRO A 286 15.63 -5.27 11.52
N GLU A 287 15.87 -4.88 12.77
CA GLU A 287 15.03 -3.89 13.45
C GLU A 287 15.00 -2.54 12.73
N TRP A 288 16.11 -2.13 12.12
CA TRP A 288 16.18 -0.89 11.36
C TRP A 288 15.24 -0.91 10.14
N GLU A 289 15.09 -2.05 9.45
CA GLU A 289 14.16 -2.20 8.32
C GLU A 289 12.70 -2.15 8.80
N ILE A 290 12.40 -2.74 9.96
CA ILE A 290 11.07 -2.65 10.57
C ILE A 290 10.75 -1.18 10.86
N ARG A 291 11.66 -0.48 11.54
CA ARG A 291 11.48 0.93 11.92
C ARG A 291 11.38 1.86 10.70
N ALA A 292 12.24 1.69 9.71
CA ALA A 292 12.19 2.50 8.48
C ALA A 292 10.89 2.24 7.69
N SER A 293 10.40 1.00 7.65
CA SER A 293 9.11 0.72 7.03
C SER A 293 7.93 1.28 7.84
N MET A 294 8.03 1.34 9.17
CA MET A 294 7.02 1.99 10.00
C MET A 294 6.99 3.51 9.78
N VAL A 295 8.15 4.15 9.57
CA VAL A 295 8.19 5.58 9.20
C VAL A 295 7.40 5.81 7.91
N GLU A 296 7.56 4.96 6.89
CA GLU A 296 6.72 5.03 5.68
C GLU A 296 5.23 4.96 6.02
N GLY A 297 4.83 4.02 6.88
CA GLY A 297 3.44 3.89 7.32
C GLY A 297 2.89 5.13 8.02
N THR A 298 3.72 5.87 8.75
CA THR A 298 3.29 7.15 9.36
C THR A 298 2.94 8.22 8.32
N LEU A 299 3.53 8.16 7.12
CA LEU A 299 3.29 9.13 6.04
C LEU A 299 1.91 8.98 5.39
N PHE A 300 1.32 7.79 5.48
CA PHE A 300 -0.05 7.53 5.02
C PHE A 300 -1.11 8.02 6.02
N ARG A 301 -0.75 8.22 7.29
CA ARG A 301 -1.72 8.56 8.37
C ARG A 301 -2.60 9.76 8.03
N PRO A 302 -2.10 10.89 7.48
CA PRO A 302 -2.96 12.03 7.16
C PRO A 302 -4.07 11.70 6.17
N ILE A 303 -3.73 11.02 5.06
CA ILE A 303 -4.67 10.65 4.00
C ILE A 303 -5.69 9.62 4.51
N VAL A 304 -5.24 8.65 5.32
CA VAL A 304 -6.14 7.65 5.93
C VAL A 304 -7.07 8.32 6.96
N ARG A 305 -6.55 9.26 7.77
CA ARG A 305 -7.34 10.00 8.77
C ARG A 305 -8.46 10.81 8.14
N GLU A 306 -8.18 11.52 7.05
CA GLU A 306 -9.17 12.34 6.35
C GLU A 306 -10.38 11.50 5.87
N ARG A 307 -10.13 10.24 5.46
CA ARG A 307 -11.18 9.34 4.95
C ARG A 307 -11.75 8.39 6.01
N ARG A 308 -11.20 8.40 7.22
CA ARG A 308 -11.49 7.43 8.29
C ARG A 308 -12.96 7.33 8.64
N LEU A 309 -13.69 8.44 8.67
CA LEU A 309 -15.11 8.50 9.06
C LEU A 309 -16.03 8.82 7.88
N SER A 310 -15.56 8.62 6.64
CA SER A 310 -16.32 8.94 5.43
C SER A 310 -17.52 8.01 5.21
N VAL A 311 -17.43 6.77 5.72
CA VAL A 311 -18.45 5.73 5.57
C VAL A 311 -19.24 5.52 6.86
N PHE A 312 -18.56 5.10 7.93
CA PHE A 312 -19.17 4.80 9.22
C PHE A 312 -18.85 5.87 10.26
N THR A 313 -19.86 6.22 11.06
CA THR A 313 -19.66 6.95 12.31
C THR A 313 -19.43 5.93 13.43
N ARG A 314 -18.39 6.12 14.25
CA ARG A 314 -18.07 5.21 15.36
C ARG A 314 -18.90 5.55 16.60
N LYS A 315 -20.13 5.05 16.68
CA LYS A 315 -21.07 5.25 17.80
C LYS A 315 -21.07 4.00 18.69
N GLY A 316 -20.99 4.16 20.01
CA GLY A 316 -21.12 3.06 20.96
C GLY A 316 -19.87 2.16 21.13
N VAL A 317 -18.69 2.64 20.71
CA VAL A 317 -17.42 1.90 20.76
C VAL A 317 -16.28 2.75 21.31
N GLU A 318 -15.28 2.11 21.92
CA GLU A 318 -14.06 2.77 22.41
C GLU A 318 -13.19 3.38 21.29
N GLU A 319 -12.07 4.01 21.65
CA GLU A 319 -11.05 4.46 20.69
C GLU A 319 -10.50 3.29 19.84
N ASP A 320 -10.34 3.50 18.53
CA ASP A 320 -9.86 2.49 17.60
C ASP A 320 -8.34 2.32 17.66
N LYS A 321 -7.92 1.44 18.57
CA LYS A 321 -6.52 1.04 18.72
C LYS A 321 -5.91 0.51 17.41
N TYR A 322 -6.71 -0.04 16.49
CA TYR A 322 -6.26 -0.52 15.18
C TYR A 322 -5.79 0.60 14.23
N PHE A 323 -6.23 1.85 14.42
CA PHE A 323 -5.86 2.96 13.54
C PHE A 323 -4.35 3.25 13.55
N ASP A 324 -3.70 2.98 14.69
CA ASP A 324 -2.25 3.13 14.82
C ASP A 324 -1.45 1.99 14.16
N VAL A 325 -2.07 0.82 14.01
CA VAL A 325 -1.45 -0.43 13.54
C VAL A 325 -1.58 -0.56 12.02
N ILE A 326 -2.77 -0.27 11.48
CA ILE A 326 -3.08 -0.52 10.06
C ILE A 326 -2.10 0.19 9.11
N PRO A 327 -1.83 1.51 9.22
CA PRO A 327 -0.92 2.17 8.29
C PRO A 327 0.51 1.64 8.35
N LEU A 328 0.92 0.98 9.44
CA LEU A 328 2.26 0.43 9.61
C LEU A 328 2.39 -0.98 9.04
N ALA A 329 1.32 -1.79 9.08
CA ALA A 329 1.32 -3.19 8.63
C ALA A 329 1.62 -3.32 7.13
N TRP A 330 1.02 -2.47 6.30
CA TRP A 330 1.14 -2.59 4.84
C TRP A 330 2.57 -2.31 4.33
N PRO A 331 3.22 -1.18 4.66
CA PRO A 331 4.59 -0.93 4.21
C PRO A 331 5.61 -1.87 4.83
N THR A 332 5.45 -2.26 6.11
CA THR A 332 6.36 -3.22 6.75
C THR A 332 6.35 -4.58 6.05
N CYS A 333 5.18 -5.11 5.68
CA CYS A 333 5.11 -6.35 4.90
C CYS A 333 5.67 -6.17 3.48
N SER A 334 5.31 -5.08 2.79
CA SER A 334 5.73 -4.79 1.41
C SER A 334 7.24 -4.68 1.28
N ASN A 335 7.87 -3.95 2.19
CA ASN A 335 9.31 -3.70 2.15
C ASN A 335 10.11 -4.94 2.59
N ARG A 336 9.62 -5.71 3.57
CA ARG A 336 10.29 -6.94 4.02
C ARG A 336 10.46 -7.95 2.88
N THR A 337 9.46 -8.11 2.02
CA THR A 337 9.51 -9.04 0.87
C THR A 337 10.00 -8.40 -0.41
N ARG A 338 10.42 -7.12 -0.37
CA ARG A 338 10.84 -6.33 -1.55
C ARG A 338 9.78 -6.30 -2.66
N THR A 339 8.50 -6.48 -2.30
CA THR A 339 7.37 -6.41 -3.24
C THR A 339 7.20 -5.02 -3.81
N PHE A 340 7.52 -3.99 -3.02
CA PHE A 340 7.43 -2.58 -3.41
C PHE A 340 6.11 -2.22 -4.11
N ALA A 341 5.00 -2.66 -3.50
CA ALA A 341 3.68 -2.45 -4.07
C ALA A 341 3.40 -0.96 -4.33
N PRO A 342 2.55 -0.64 -5.32
CA PRO A 342 2.13 0.73 -5.57
C PRO A 342 1.57 1.38 -4.30
N PRO A 343 1.88 2.66 -4.02
CA PRO A 343 1.20 3.39 -2.94
C PRO A 343 -0.33 3.34 -3.01
N ALA A 344 -0.90 3.34 -4.22
CA ALA A 344 -2.33 3.14 -4.43
C ALA A 344 -2.82 1.82 -3.83
N PHE A 345 -2.08 0.73 -4.05
CA PHE A 345 -2.42 -0.58 -3.51
C PHE A 345 -2.32 -0.61 -1.98
N LEU A 346 -1.21 -0.08 -1.43
CA LEU A 346 -1.02 0.01 0.02
C LEU A 346 -2.16 0.80 0.67
N PHE A 347 -2.55 1.93 0.06
CA PHE A 347 -3.65 2.77 0.53
C PHE A 347 -5.00 2.07 0.45
N GLU A 348 -5.34 1.41 -0.66
CA GLU A 348 -6.59 0.64 -0.76
C GLU A 348 -6.65 -0.50 0.26
N GLY A 349 -5.51 -1.17 0.50
CA GLY A 349 -5.38 -2.16 1.55
C GLY A 349 -5.62 -1.59 2.96
N MET A 350 -5.01 -0.44 3.28
CA MET A 350 -5.23 0.26 4.54
C MET A 350 -6.71 0.65 4.72
N MET A 351 -7.34 1.18 3.68
CA MET A 351 -8.74 1.58 3.71
C MET A 351 -9.68 0.39 3.83
N ALA A 352 -9.41 -0.72 3.13
CA ALA A 352 -10.18 -1.95 3.28
C ALA A 352 -10.10 -2.48 4.72
N ALA A 353 -8.89 -2.64 5.27
CA ALA A 353 -8.71 -3.07 6.64
C ALA A 353 -9.43 -2.16 7.64
N LEU A 354 -9.27 -0.84 7.50
CA LEU A 354 -9.91 0.15 8.37
C LEU A 354 -11.44 0.05 8.34
N LEU A 355 -12.02 -0.02 7.15
CA LEU A 355 -13.47 -0.09 7.00
C LEU A 355 -14.02 -1.43 7.48
N ASN A 356 -13.28 -2.52 7.33
CA ASN A 356 -13.72 -3.83 7.81
C ASN A 356 -13.87 -3.86 9.33
N TYR A 357 -12.95 -3.25 10.08
CA TYR A 357 -13.11 -3.02 11.52
C TYR A 357 -14.35 -2.19 11.85
N GLN A 358 -14.63 -1.17 11.04
CA GLN A 358 -15.79 -0.31 11.26
C GLN A 358 -17.11 -0.98 10.87
N VAL A 359 -17.12 -1.91 9.90
CA VAL A 359 -18.29 -2.72 9.57
C VAL A 359 -18.65 -3.60 10.75
N ASP A 360 -17.66 -4.25 11.37
CA ASP A 360 -17.84 -5.09 12.56
C ASP A 360 -18.50 -4.27 13.69
N GLU A 361 -17.90 -3.12 14.04
CA GLU A 361 -18.46 -2.17 15.01
C GLU A 361 -19.88 -1.71 14.64
N PHE A 362 -20.14 -1.43 13.36
CA PHE A 362 -21.44 -0.97 12.87
C PHE A 362 -22.51 -2.06 12.92
N MET A 363 -22.18 -3.28 12.51
CA MET A 363 -23.12 -4.40 12.45
C MET A 363 -23.54 -4.83 13.86
N GLU A 364 -22.64 -4.77 14.83
CA GLU A 364 -22.95 -5.07 16.24
C GLU A 364 -23.64 -3.90 16.94
N ALA A 365 -23.02 -2.71 16.96
CA ALA A 365 -23.45 -1.61 17.82
C ALA A 365 -24.59 -0.76 17.23
N VAL A 366 -24.84 -0.84 15.92
CA VAL A 366 -25.85 0.00 15.24
C VAL A 366 -26.91 -0.85 14.54
N ALA A 367 -26.52 -1.74 13.62
CA ALA A 367 -27.48 -2.54 12.86
C ALA A 367 -28.19 -3.56 13.76
N GLY A 368 -27.42 -4.33 14.54
CA GLY A 368 -27.94 -5.32 15.49
C GLY A 368 -28.90 -4.70 16.51
N VAL A 369 -28.57 -3.52 17.05
CA VAL A 369 -29.40 -2.79 18.02
C VAL A 369 -30.70 -2.27 17.38
N ASN A 370 -30.61 -1.61 16.21
CA ASN A 370 -31.78 -1.00 15.57
C ASN A 370 -32.76 -2.04 14.99
N TYR A 371 -32.28 -3.23 14.65
CA TYR A 371 -33.07 -4.34 14.11
C TYR A 371 -33.20 -5.53 15.08
N ALA A 372 -32.99 -5.31 16.39
CA ALA A 372 -33.18 -6.35 17.40
C ALA A 372 -34.60 -6.96 17.31
N GLY A 373 -34.67 -8.28 17.16
CA GLY A 373 -35.93 -9.02 16.96
C GLY A 373 -36.57 -8.89 15.56
N ARG A 374 -35.89 -8.22 14.61
CA ARG A 374 -36.35 -7.95 13.23
C ARG A 374 -35.28 -8.32 12.21
N VAL A 375 -34.71 -9.50 12.42
CA VAL A 375 -33.61 -10.04 11.64
C VAL A 375 -34.00 -10.20 10.15
N PRO A 376 -35.19 -10.74 9.79
CA PRO A 376 -35.59 -10.85 8.38
C PRO A 376 -35.60 -9.51 7.64
N GLU A 377 -36.03 -8.44 8.31
CA GLU A 377 -36.07 -7.09 7.74
C GLU A 377 -34.68 -6.51 7.51
N LEU A 378 -33.71 -6.78 8.40
CA LEU A 378 -32.32 -6.39 8.19
C LEU A 378 -31.71 -7.12 7.00
N ARG A 379 -31.95 -8.45 6.88
CA ARG A 379 -31.48 -9.25 5.74
C ARG A 379 -32.03 -8.71 4.42
N GLN A 380 -33.32 -8.41 4.38
CA GLN A 380 -33.94 -7.79 3.20
C GLN A 380 -33.33 -6.43 2.89
N LEU A 381 -33.12 -5.57 3.89
CA LEU A 381 -32.49 -4.26 3.67
C LEU A 381 -31.11 -4.39 3.01
N ILE A 382 -30.29 -5.33 3.48
CA ILE A 382 -28.97 -5.62 2.92
C ILE A 382 -29.07 -6.01 1.45
N ASP A 383 -29.96 -6.95 1.11
CA ASP A 383 -30.11 -7.41 -0.27
C ASP A 383 -30.55 -6.27 -1.20
N HIS A 384 -31.54 -5.46 -0.79
CA HIS A 384 -31.98 -4.30 -1.59
C HIS A 384 -30.87 -3.27 -1.81
N VAL A 385 -30.03 -3.02 -0.80
CA VAL A 385 -28.90 -2.07 -0.95
C VAL A 385 -27.85 -2.60 -1.92
N ILE A 386 -27.56 -3.90 -1.89
CA ILE A 386 -26.58 -4.53 -2.79
C ILE A 386 -27.11 -4.57 -4.23
N ASP A 387 -28.37 -4.97 -4.41
CA ASP A 387 -29.00 -5.07 -5.73
C ASP A 387 -29.37 -3.70 -6.31
N SER A 388 -29.27 -2.64 -5.50
CA SER A 388 -29.66 -1.26 -5.85
C SER A 388 -31.15 -1.14 -6.23
N ASP A 389 -31.99 -2.01 -5.68
CA ASP A 389 -33.42 -2.02 -5.93
C ASP A 389 -34.15 -0.90 -5.16
N PRO A 390 -35.31 -0.43 -5.66
CA PRO A 390 -36.15 0.49 -4.91
C PRO A 390 -36.53 -0.14 -3.56
N ILE A 391 -36.11 0.50 -2.46
CA ILE A 391 -36.43 0.01 -1.12
C ILE A 391 -37.89 0.35 -0.83
N GLY A 392 -38.78 -0.63 -0.87
CA GLY A 392 -40.14 -0.47 -0.34
C GLY A 392 -40.10 -0.12 1.15
N ASP A 393 -41.06 0.65 1.64
CA ASP A 393 -41.12 0.99 3.07
C ASP A 393 -41.40 -0.28 3.88
N PRO A 394 -40.44 -0.77 4.70
CA PRO A 394 -40.70 -1.92 5.54
C PRO A 394 -41.73 -1.50 6.60
N PRO A 395 -42.84 -2.23 6.78
CA PRO A 395 -43.80 -1.89 7.81
C PRO A 395 -43.12 -1.97 9.19
N ASN A 396 -43.31 -0.92 9.99
CA ASN A 396 -43.03 -0.86 11.44
C ASN A 396 -41.61 -0.54 11.95
N VAL A 397 -40.58 -0.30 11.14
CA VAL A 397 -39.30 0.26 11.65
C VAL A 397 -39.39 1.79 11.70
N GLU A 398 -39.02 2.39 12.83
CA GLU A 398 -38.95 3.85 12.94
C GLU A 398 -37.96 4.41 11.91
N GLU A 399 -38.40 5.35 11.09
CA GLU A 399 -37.61 5.82 9.94
C GLU A 399 -36.24 6.37 10.35
N ALA A 400 -36.13 7.00 11.52
CA ALA A 400 -34.84 7.44 12.06
C ALA A 400 -33.86 6.26 12.27
N LYS A 401 -34.32 5.17 12.90
CA LYS A 401 -33.51 3.95 13.13
C LYS A 401 -33.13 3.27 11.82
N ARG A 402 -34.07 3.24 10.86
CA ARG A 402 -33.81 2.72 9.52
C ARG A 402 -32.73 3.53 8.80
N GLN A 403 -32.78 4.86 8.86
CA GLN A 403 -31.78 5.73 8.23
C GLN A 403 -30.41 5.63 8.89
N GLU A 404 -30.33 5.42 10.21
CA GLU A 404 -29.05 5.15 10.91
C GLU A 404 -28.32 3.92 10.37
N VAL A 405 -29.04 2.92 9.85
CA VAL A 405 -28.45 1.70 9.25
C VAL A 405 -28.29 1.85 7.73
N LEU A 406 -29.32 2.34 7.05
CA LEU A 406 -29.39 2.40 5.60
C LEU A 406 -28.30 3.30 4.99
N VAL A 407 -28.03 4.47 5.59
CA VAL A 407 -27.08 5.44 5.02
C VAL A 407 -25.64 4.92 5.06
N PRO A 408 -25.09 4.44 6.19
CA PRO A 408 -23.74 3.87 6.20
C PRO A 408 -23.62 2.62 5.32
N LEU A 409 -24.62 1.74 5.33
CA LEU A 409 -24.64 0.54 4.49
C LEU A 409 -24.58 0.89 2.99
N ARG A 410 -25.41 1.84 2.54
CA ARG A 410 -25.36 2.35 1.15
C ARG A 410 -24.01 2.96 0.81
N LYS A 411 -23.41 3.75 1.71
CA LYS A 411 -22.09 4.34 1.50
C LYS A 411 -21.02 3.26 1.33
N PHE A 412 -21.02 2.23 2.18
CA PHE A 412 -20.05 1.13 2.09
C PHE A 412 -20.22 0.33 0.80
N VAL A 413 -21.45 -0.11 0.48
CA VAL A 413 -21.75 -0.87 -0.74
C VAL A 413 -21.42 -0.04 -1.99
N THR A 414 -21.75 1.25 -2.00
CA THR A 414 -21.38 2.15 -3.11
C THR A 414 -19.86 2.25 -3.24
N ARG A 415 -19.15 2.46 -2.12
CA ARG A 415 -17.69 2.54 -2.13
C ARG A 415 -17.06 1.25 -2.66
N ALA A 416 -17.57 0.09 -2.27
CA ALA A 416 -17.07 -1.21 -2.71
C ALA A 416 -17.38 -1.46 -4.20
N LEU A 417 -18.66 -1.44 -4.59
CA LEU A 417 -19.11 -1.89 -5.91
C LEU A 417 -19.02 -0.83 -7.01
N LYS A 418 -18.94 0.46 -6.65
CA LYS A 418 -18.71 1.57 -7.60
C LYS A 418 -17.28 2.08 -7.58
N HIS A 419 -16.37 1.36 -6.93
CA HIS A 419 -14.94 1.67 -7.01
C HIS A 419 -14.48 1.62 -8.48
N PRO A 420 -13.69 2.61 -8.99
CA PRO A 420 -13.30 2.66 -10.39
C PRO A 420 -12.63 1.37 -10.90
N ALA A 421 -11.80 0.74 -10.07
CA ALA A 421 -11.16 -0.53 -10.43
C ALA A 421 -12.14 -1.71 -10.44
N VAL A 422 -13.17 -1.72 -9.57
CA VAL A 422 -14.23 -2.74 -9.63
C VAL A 422 -15.07 -2.56 -10.90
N LEU A 423 -15.44 -1.33 -11.24
CA LEU A 423 -16.15 -1.05 -12.49
C LEU A 423 -15.36 -1.48 -13.73
N SER A 424 -14.04 -1.29 -13.69
CA SER A 424 -13.11 -1.63 -14.78
C SER A 424 -12.69 -3.11 -14.81
N ALA A 425 -12.98 -3.88 -13.76
CA ALA A 425 -12.65 -5.31 -13.69
C ALA A 425 -13.53 -6.17 -14.61
N SER A 426 -13.23 -7.46 -14.71
CA SER A 426 -14.02 -8.36 -15.55
C SER A 426 -15.42 -8.59 -14.99
N ALA A 427 -16.34 -9.06 -15.84
CA ALA A 427 -17.69 -9.42 -15.38
C ALA A 427 -17.69 -10.53 -14.33
N TRP A 428 -16.72 -11.45 -14.41
CA TRP A 428 -16.55 -12.52 -13.45
C TRP A 428 -16.13 -11.97 -12.08
N ASP A 429 -15.07 -11.16 -12.03
CA ASP A 429 -14.56 -10.61 -10.79
C ASP A 429 -15.58 -9.68 -10.11
N ARG A 430 -16.28 -8.84 -10.90
CA ARG A 430 -17.39 -8.00 -10.40
C ARG A 430 -18.52 -8.82 -9.78
N LYS A 431 -18.90 -9.93 -10.42
CA LYS A 431 -19.95 -10.81 -9.90
C LYS A 431 -19.51 -11.46 -8.59
N ASN A 432 -18.27 -11.93 -8.52
CA ASN A 432 -17.73 -12.57 -7.32
C ASN A 432 -17.66 -11.60 -6.15
N VAL A 433 -17.08 -10.39 -6.31
CA VAL A 433 -17.03 -9.42 -5.21
C VAL A 433 -18.43 -9.02 -4.74
N THR A 434 -19.41 -8.93 -5.65
CA THR A 434 -20.82 -8.66 -5.27
C THR A 434 -21.43 -9.81 -4.48
N CYS A 435 -21.15 -11.06 -4.87
CA CYS A 435 -21.62 -12.25 -4.16
C CYS A 435 -21.02 -12.33 -2.76
N GLU A 436 -19.70 -12.17 -2.65
CA GLU A 436 -18.96 -12.24 -1.38
C GLU A 436 -19.31 -11.09 -0.45
N LEU A 437 -19.58 -9.88 -0.99
CA LEU A 437 -20.09 -8.76 -0.19
C LEU A 437 -21.47 -9.06 0.41
N ARG A 438 -22.35 -9.72 -0.36
CA ARG A 438 -23.66 -10.15 0.15
C ARG A 438 -23.50 -11.20 1.24
N ILE A 439 -22.67 -12.22 0.99
CA ILE A 439 -22.36 -13.27 1.96
C ILE A 439 -21.83 -12.63 3.25
N TYR A 440 -20.83 -11.76 3.15
CA TYR A 440 -20.24 -11.03 4.28
C TYR A 440 -21.29 -10.34 5.16
N PHE A 441 -22.18 -9.53 4.60
CA PHE A 441 -23.21 -8.88 5.41
C PHE A 441 -24.26 -9.84 5.97
N GLN A 442 -24.65 -10.86 5.20
CA GLN A 442 -25.63 -11.85 5.65
C GLN A 442 -25.08 -12.73 6.79
N THR A 443 -23.78 -12.99 6.81
CA THR A 443 -23.12 -13.75 7.89
C THR A 443 -22.86 -12.90 9.13
N HIS A 444 -22.66 -11.58 9.02
CA HIS A 444 -22.78 -10.62 10.15
C HIS A 444 -24.12 -10.73 10.85
N VAL A 445 -25.21 -10.82 10.09
CA VAL A 445 -26.54 -11.03 10.67
C VAL A 445 -26.64 -12.39 11.35
N THR A 446 -26.12 -13.46 10.73
CA THR A 446 -26.11 -14.81 11.32
C THR A 446 -25.29 -14.88 12.61
N GLN A 447 -24.10 -14.27 12.64
CA GLN A 447 -23.23 -14.21 13.82
C GLN A 447 -23.94 -13.50 14.98
N ASN A 448 -24.66 -12.41 14.71
CA ASN A 448 -25.48 -11.73 15.73
C ASN A 448 -26.60 -12.62 16.28
N GLU A 449 -27.27 -13.41 15.45
CA GLU A 449 -28.25 -14.41 15.91
C GLU A 449 -27.60 -15.47 16.81
N ASP A 450 -26.42 -15.95 16.44
CA ASP A 450 -25.69 -16.97 17.21
C ASP A 450 -25.18 -16.41 18.55
N ASN A 451 -24.72 -15.15 18.58
CA ASN A 451 -24.40 -14.43 19.82
C ASN A 451 -25.62 -14.35 20.75
N GLU A 452 -26.81 -14.08 20.22
CA GLU A 452 -28.06 -14.05 21.00
C GLU A 452 -28.46 -15.44 21.54
N LEU A 453 -28.26 -16.50 20.76
CA LEU A 453 -28.47 -17.88 21.21
C LEU A 453 -27.48 -18.24 22.33
N LEU A 454 -26.22 -17.79 22.22
CA LEU A 454 -25.21 -18.01 23.26
C LEU A 454 -25.58 -17.30 24.56
N LYS A 455 -25.97 -16.02 24.51
CA LYS A 455 -26.43 -15.24 25.68
C LYS A 455 -27.64 -15.86 26.38
N ARG A 456 -28.48 -16.60 25.64
CA ARG A 456 -29.64 -17.33 26.18
C ARG A 456 -29.30 -18.74 26.69
N HIS A 457 -28.03 -19.14 26.64
CA HIS A 457 -27.56 -20.51 26.92
C HIS A 457 -28.27 -21.56 26.06
N GLN A 458 -28.63 -21.21 24.82
CA GLN A 458 -29.32 -22.11 23.90
C GLN A 458 -28.38 -22.67 22.83
N PHE A 459 -27.22 -22.04 22.60
CA PHE A 459 -26.29 -22.41 21.55
C PHE A 459 -25.83 -23.88 21.62
N SER A 460 -25.30 -24.33 22.77
CA SER A 460 -24.81 -25.71 22.97
C SER A 460 -25.88 -26.72 23.39
N ASN A 461 -27.09 -26.27 23.76
CA ASN A 461 -28.21 -27.11 24.21
C ASN A 461 -29.02 -27.72 23.04
N GLY A 462 -28.37 -28.05 21.93
CA GLY A 462 -29.00 -28.67 20.75
C GLY A 462 -29.62 -27.70 19.74
N VAL A 463 -29.41 -26.38 19.88
CA VAL A 463 -29.81 -25.36 18.88
C VAL A 463 -28.63 -24.95 17.98
N MET A 464 -27.48 -25.60 18.13
CA MET A 464 -26.32 -25.39 17.29
C MET A 464 -26.69 -25.63 15.81
N ARG A 465 -26.51 -24.60 14.97
CA ARG A 465 -26.82 -24.68 13.54
C ARG A 465 -25.82 -25.59 12.80
N GLU A 466 -24.54 -25.54 13.19
CA GLU A 466 -23.43 -26.19 12.49
C GLU A 466 -22.32 -26.59 13.48
N HIS A 467 -21.61 -27.69 13.22
CA HIS A 467 -20.41 -28.09 13.98
C HIS A 467 -19.21 -27.17 13.69
N PHE A 468 -18.18 -27.17 14.54
CA PHE A 468 -17.08 -26.19 14.50
C PHE A 468 -16.41 -26.08 13.13
N PHE A 469 -16.01 -27.21 12.53
CA PHE A 469 -15.33 -27.24 11.22
C PHE A 469 -16.13 -26.53 10.11
N ARG A 470 -17.45 -26.66 10.13
CA ARG A 470 -18.32 -26.04 9.14
C ARG A 470 -18.47 -24.55 9.44
N TRP A 471 -18.85 -24.21 10.68
CA TRP A 471 -19.02 -22.83 11.11
C TRP A 471 -17.77 -21.97 10.85
N VAL A 472 -16.58 -22.48 11.19
CA VAL A 472 -15.32 -21.74 11.03
C VAL A 472 -14.96 -21.48 9.56
N ARG A 473 -15.48 -22.29 8.63
CA ARG A 473 -15.27 -22.19 7.16
C ARG A 473 -16.42 -21.54 6.40
N THR A 474 -17.54 -21.27 7.06
CA THR A 474 -18.72 -20.63 6.47
C THR A 474 -19.01 -19.37 7.27
N THR A 475 -20.04 -19.39 8.14
CA THR A 475 -20.52 -18.27 8.94
C THR A 475 -19.39 -17.42 9.50
N SER A 476 -18.41 -18.05 10.13
CA SER A 476 -17.32 -17.33 10.79
C SER A 476 -16.27 -16.79 9.81
N ALA A 477 -15.76 -17.61 8.89
CA ALA A 477 -14.80 -17.16 7.86
C ALA A 477 -15.40 -16.08 6.96
N ASP A 478 -16.66 -16.22 6.58
CA ASP A 478 -17.40 -15.28 5.77
C ASP A 478 -17.81 -14.04 6.54
N HIS A 479 -18.01 -14.14 7.87
CA HIS A 479 -18.20 -13.00 8.77
C HIS A 479 -16.90 -12.20 8.92
N THR A 480 -15.75 -12.85 8.86
CA THR A 480 -14.49 -12.13 8.72
C THR A 480 -14.41 -11.53 7.32
N SER A 481 -13.97 -10.28 7.23
CA SER A 481 -13.91 -9.57 5.95
C SER A 481 -12.95 -10.15 4.89
N ALA A 482 -12.27 -11.26 5.19
CA ALA A 482 -11.22 -11.83 4.36
C ALA A 482 -11.71 -12.22 2.97
N THR A 483 -12.87 -12.90 2.86
CA THR A 483 -13.41 -13.38 1.59
C THR A 483 -13.85 -12.25 0.67
N TYR A 484 -14.62 -11.29 1.19
CA TYR A 484 -14.99 -10.06 0.49
C TYR A 484 -13.75 -9.26 0.07
N THR A 485 -12.80 -9.02 0.98
CA THR A 485 -11.61 -8.21 0.70
C THR A 485 -10.71 -8.86 -0.33
N PHE A 486 -10.57 -10.18 -0.30
CA PHE A 486 -9.85 -10.95 -1.33
C PHE A 486 -10.47 -10.72 -2.72
N ASN A 487 -11.80 -10.76 -2.83
CA ASN A 487 -12.48 -10.55 -4.11
C ASN A 487 -12.46 -9.08 -4.55
N PHE A 488 -12.45 -8.13 -3.62
CA PHE A 488 -12.19 -6.71 -3.91
C PHE A 488 -10.77 -6.51 -4.46
N VAL A 489 -9.75 -7.11 -3.83
CA VAL A 489 -8.36 -7.08 -4.31
C VAL A 489 -8.23 -7.76 -5.67
N SER A 490 -8.94 -8.86 -5.92
CA SER A 490 -9.00 -9.48 -7.24
C SER A 490 -9.48 -8.50 -8.30
N CYS A 491 -10.50 -7.68 -8.02
CA CYS A 491 -10.93 -6.63 -8.94
C CYS A 491 -9.86 -5.55 -9.15
N LEU A 492 -9.14 -5.13 -8.10
CA LEU A 492 -8.04 -4.16 -8.22
C LEU A 492 -6.96 -4.69 -9.16
N LEU A 493 -6.49 -5.91 -8.95
CA LEU A 493 -5.42 -6.51 -9.75
C LEU A 493 -5.88 -6.87 -11.16
N GLY A 494 -7.12 -7.35 -11.32
CA GLY A 494 -7.75 -7.56 -12.62
C GLY A 494 -7.79 -6.28 -13.45
N SER A 495 -8.15 -5.16 -12.83
CA SER A 495 -8.16 -3.85 -13.48
C SER A 495 -6.76 -3.30 -13.77
N TRP A 496 -5.85 -3.32 -12.79
CA TRP A 496 -4.57 -2.61 -12.88
C TRP A 496 -3.50 -3.40 -13.65
N ILE A 497 -3.49 -4.73 -13.52
CA ILE A 497 -2.46 -5.59 -14.11
C ILE A 497 -3.01 -6.32 -15.33
N GLU A 498 -4.22 -6.87 -15.23
CA GLU A 498 -4.80 -7.68 -16.31
C GLU A 498 -5.65 -6.88 -17.32
N ASN A 499 -5.65 -5.54 -17.20
CA ASN A 499 -6.36 -4.61 -18.08
C ASN A 499 -7.86 -4.92 -18.20
N GLY A 500 -8.50 -5.20 -17.08
CA GLY A 500 -9.94 -5.50 -16.99
C GLY A 500 -10.33 -6.93 -17.35
N ARG A 501 -9.36 -7.82 -17.59
CA ARG A 501 -9.59 -9.26 -17.69
C ARG A 501 -9.63 -9.89 -16.29
N ASP A 502 -10.06 -11.15 -16.24
CA ASP A 502 -10.11 -11.92 -15.00
C ASP A 502 -8.74 -11.90 -14.30
N CYS A 503 -8.73 -11.58 -13.01
CA CYS A 503 -7.52 -11.64 -12.17
C CYS A 503 -6.88 -13.04 -12.23
N PHE A 504 -7.71 -14.08 -12.16
CA PHE A 504 -7.35 -15.47 -12.35
C PHE A 504 -8.07 -16.01 -13.58
N SER A 505 -7.31 -16.37 -14.60
CA SER A 505 -7.80 -16.65 -15.95
C SER A 505 -8.25 -18.10 -16.13
N SER A 506 -7.58 -19.06 -15.49
CA SER A 506 -7.88 -20.49 -15.65
C SER A 506 -8.79 -21.02 -14.53
N PRO A 507 -9.59 -22.09 -14.78
CA PRO A 507 -10.34 -22.76 -13.73
C PRO A 507 -9.46 -23.22 -12.56
N THR A 508 -8.24 -23.66 -12.86
CA THR A 508 -7.26 -24.10 -11.86
C THR A 508 -6.77 -22.93 -11.01
N GLU A 509 -6.41 -21.79 -11.62
CA GLU A 509 -6.03 -20.57 -10.88
C GLU A 509 -7.19 -20.13 -9.96
N LYS A 510 -8.41 -20.08 -10.49
CA LYS A 510 -9.61 -19.70 -9.72
C LYS A 510 -9.84 -20.64 -8.54
N TYR A 511 -9.68 -21.94 -8.73
CA TYR A 511 -9.87 -22.92 -7.66
C TYR A 511 -8.81 -22.81 -6.57
N TYR A 512 -7.52 -22.69 -6.94
CA TYR A 512 -6.44 -22.51 -5.95
C TYR A 512 -6.54 -21.17 -5.22
N ALA A 513 -6.92 -20.10 -5.91
CA ALA A 513 -7.18 -18.80 -5.30
C ALA A 513 -8.35 -18.87 -4.28
N ALA A 514 -9.45 -19.53 -4.63
CA ALA A 514 -10.58 -19.74 -3.73
C ALA A 514 -10.20 -20.59 -2.51
N ALA A 515 -9.43 -21.67 -2.71
CA ALA A 515 -8.93 -22.51 -1.62
C ALA A 515 -8.01 -21.71 -0.68
N ALA A 516 -7.06 -20.94 -1.23
CA ALA A 516 -6.19 -20.07 -0.45
C ALA A 516 -7.02 -19.03 0.34
N CYS A 517 -7.99 -18.38 -0.29
CA CYS A 517 -8.88 -17.42 0.36
C CYS A 517 -9.62 -18.05 1.56
N GLN A 518 -10.15 -19.26 1.40
CA GLN A 518 -10.90 -19.95 2.45
C GLN A 518 -10.01 -20.37 3.63
N HIS A 519 -8.82 -20.94 3.37
CA HIS A 519 -7.85 -21.25 4.42
C HIS A 519 -7.38 -19.99 5.14
N LEU A 520 -7.16 -18.88 4.41
CA LEU A 520 -6.81 -17.60 5.00
C LEU A 520 -7.91 -17.10 5.93
N ALA A 521 -9.17 -17.11 5.50
CA ALA A 521 -10.30 -16.63 6.28
C ALA A 521 -10.47 -17.45 7.58
N ALA A 522 -10.45 -18.78 7.49
CA ALA A 522 -10.53 -19.66 8.66
C ALA A 522 -9.36 -19.45 9.64
N MET A 523 -8.12 -19.36 9.13
CA MET A 523 -6.94 -19.04 9.95
C MET A 523 -7.10 -17.70 10.68
N CYS A 524 -7.53 -16.66 9.96
CA CYS A 524 -7.69 -15.32 10.54
C CYS A 524 -8.76 -15.29 11.63
N ARG A 525 -9.88 -15.99 11.41
CA ARG A 525 -10.92 -16.13 12.43
C ARG A 525 -10.37 -16.78 13.69
N MET A 526 -9.66 -17.89 13.57
CA MET A 526 -9.14 -18.60 14.74
C MET A 526 -8.07 -17.81 15.49
N TYR A 527 -7.23 -17.03 14.79
CA TYR A 527 -6.29 -16.11 15.43
C TYR A 527 -6.98 -14.97 16.16
N ASN A 528 -8.04 -14.41 15.56
CA ASN A 528 -8.86 -13.40 16.22
C ASN A 528 -9.50 -13.98 17.49
N ASP A 529 -10.22 -15.09 17.38
CA ASP A 529 -10.87 -15.79 18.49
C ASP A 529 -9.90 -16.16 19.61
N HIS A 530 -8.69 -16.64 19.25
CA HIS A 530 -7.63 -16.91 20.22
C HIS A 530 -7.25 -15.65 21.02
N GLY A 531 -7.08 -14.51 20.34
CA GLY A 531 -6.73 -13.24 20.96
C GLY A 531 -7.86 -12.63 21.79
N SER A 532 -9.10 -12.77 21.32
CA SER A 532 -10.29 -12.11 21.87
C SER A 532 -11.09 -12.94 22.87
N ALA A 533 -10.78 -14.22 23.08
CA ALA A 533 -11.59 -15.14 23.89
C ALA A 533 -12.08 -14.60 25.25
N VAL A 534 -11.26 -13.81 25.95
CA VAL A 534 -11.68 -13.17 27.22
C VAL A 534 -12.71 -12.06 26.98
N ARG A 535 -12.46 -11.19 26.01
CA ARG A 535 -13.39 -10.10 25.64
C ARG A 535 -14.70 -10.68 25.14
N ASP A 536 -14.65 -11.65 24.24
CA ASP A 536 -15.86 -12.22 23.63
C ASP A 536 -16.74 -12.90 24.69
N ARG A 537 -16.14 -13.61 25.66
CA ARG A 537 -16.86 -14.15 26.81
C ARG A 537 -17.54 -13.05 27.64
N ASP A 538 -16.85 -11.94 27.88
CA ASP A 538 -17.37 -10.82 28.68
C ASP A 538 -18.49 -10.07 27.93
N GLU A 539 -18.43 -10.01 26.60
CA GLU A 539 -19.42 -9.34 25.72
C GLU A 539 -20.56 -10.27 25.27
N GLY A 540 -20.43 -11.58 25.51
CA GLY A 540 -21.40 -12.60 25.08
C GLY A 540 -21.36 -12.84 23.57
N ASN A 541 -20.19 -12.70 22.95
CA ASN A 541 -19.95 -12.98 21.54
C ASN A 541 -19.47 -14.42 21.39
N LEU A 542 -20.02 -15.12 20.39
CA LEU A 542 -19.65 -16.49 20.08
C LEU A 542 -18.21 -16.57 19.58
N ASN A 543 -17.42 -17.40 20.26
CA ASN A 543 -16.02 -17.66 19.96
C ASN A 543 -15.81 -19.13 19.57
N SER A 544 -14.76 -19.42 18.80
CA SER A 544 -14.35 -20.79 18.47
C SER A 544 -14.28 -21.73 19.69
N VAL A 545 -13.83 -21.24 20.85
CA VAL A 545 -13.65 -22.07 22.06
C VAL A 545 -14.95 -22.44 22.78
N ASP A 546 -16.09 -21.89 22.35
CA ASP A 546 -17.42 -22.19 22.90
C ASP A 546 -18.04 -23.44 22.27
N PHE A 547 -17.41 -23.99 21.23
CA PHE A 547 -17.89 -25.20 20.56
C PHE A 547 -17.61 -26.46 21.41
N PRO A 548 -18.54 -27.43 21.46
CA PRO A 548 -18.39 -28.67 22.23
C PRO A 548 -17.14 -29.47 21.88
N GLU A 549 -16.63 -29.34 20.65
CA GLU A 549 -15.38 -29.98 20.20
C GLU A 549 -14.15 -29.53 21.02
N PHE A 550 -14.22 -28.39 21.72
CA PHE A 550 -13.18 -27.88 22.62
C PHE A 550 -13.45 -28.24 24.09
N GLU A 551 -14.56 -28.88 24.42
CA GLU A 551 -14.76 -29.42 25.77
C GLU A 551 -13.83 -30.63 25.95
N ALA A 552 -12.90 -30.53 26.91
CA ALA A 552 -12.00 -31.63 27.21
C ALA A 552 -12.78 -32.92 27.46
N GLN A 553 -12.23 -34.07 27.07
CA GLN A 553 -12.69 -35.39 27.54
C GLN A 553 -12.54 -35.45 29.07
N SER A 554 -13.52 -34.88 29.77
CA SER A 554 -13.60 -34.70 31.21
C SER A 554 -13.99 -36.02 31.89
N GLY A 555 -13.34 -37.11 31.49
CA GLY A 555 -13.67 -38.47 31.92
C GLY A 555 -12.62 -39.16 32.78
N ALA A 556 -11.42 -38.60 32.98
CA ALA A 556 -10.32 -39.38 33.55
C ALA A 556 -9.77 -38.94 34.91
N CYS A 557 -9.86 -37.66 35.32
CA CYS A 557 -9.27 -37.24 36.61
C CYS A 557 -10.08 -36.11 37.25
N GLY A 558 -10.82 -36.43 38.31
CA GLY A 558 -11.62 -35.48 39.10
C GLY A 558 -10.79 -34.52 39.95
N GLY A 559 -10.13 -33.57 39.31
CA GLY A 559 -9.55 -32.39 39.96
C GLY A 559 -10.31 -31.14 39.54
N SER A 560 -10.61 -30.23 40.47
CA SER A 560 -11.20 -28.93 40.14
C SER A 560 -10.22 -28.13 39.28
N SER A 561 -10.41 -28.13 37.96
CA SER A 561 -9.69 -27.23 37.08
C SER A 561 -10.12 -25.80 37.40
N ASN A 562 -9.16 -24.91 37.64
CA ASN A 562 -9.43 -23.48 37.66
C ASN A 562 -9.94 -23.09 36.26
N SER A 563 -11.00 -22.29 36.18
CA SER A 563 -11.60 -21.85 34.90
C SER A 563 -10.60 -21.16 33.95
N GLY A 564 -9.49 -20.62 34.47
CA GLY A 564 -8.41 -20.03 33.69
C GLY A 564 -7.51 -21.05 32.98
N ASP A 565 -7.28 -22.22 33.59
CA ASP A 565 -6.43 -23.27 33.01
C ASP A 565 -7.15 -23.99 31.84
N ASP A 566 -8.47 -24.13 31.94
CA ASP A 566 -9.31 -24.69 30.87
C ASP A 566 -9.32 -23.80 29.61
N LEU A 567 -9.48 -22.48 29.79
CA LEU A 567 -9.47 -21.55 28.66
C LEU A 567 -8.11 -21.49 27.95
N ALA A 568 -7.00 -21.58 28.70
CA ALA A 568 -5.66 -21.63 28.11
C ALA A 568 -5.49 -22.88 27.23
N ALA A 569 -5.92 -24.05 27.72
CA ALA A 569 -5.85 -25.31 26.95
C ALA A 569 -6.70 -25.26 25.67
N LYS A 570 -7.92 -24.70 25.73
CA LYS A 570 -8.77 -24.50 24.54
C LYS A 570 -8.12 -23.57 23.52
N LYS A 571 -7.48 -22.49 23.99
CA LYS A 571 -6.72 -21.57 23.13
C LYS A 571 -5.54 -22.27 22.46
N ASP A 572 -4.78 -23.08 23.19
CA ASP A 572 -3.65 -23.83 22.61
C ASP A 572 -4.12 -24.80 21.50
N GLN A 573 -5.22 -25.51 21.73
CA GLN A 573 -5.84 -26.38 20.70
C GLN A 573 -6.32 -25.59 19.49
N LEU A 574 -6.99 -24.45 19.70
CA LEU A 574 -7.43 -23.56 18.62
C LEU A 574 -6.25 -23.05 17.80
N PHE A 575 -5.16 -22.69 18.47
CA PHE A 575 -3.94 -22.22 17.81
C PHE A 575 -3.28 -23.32 16.96
N GLU A 576 -3.28 -24.57 17.41
CA GLU A 576 -2.82 -25.73 16.63
C GLU A 576 -3.63 -25.90 15.34
N ILE A 577 -4.96 -25.83 15.42
CA ILE A 577 -5.85 -25.91 14.24
C ILE A 577 -5.60 -24.71 13.31
N ALA A 578 -5.37 -23.52 13.86
CA ALA A 578 -5.01 -22.35 13.06
C ALA A 578 -3.68 -22.53 12.31
N GLN A 579 -2.68 -23.20 12.91
CA GLN A 579 -1.44 -23.54 12.19
C GLN A 579 -1.68 -24.57 11.07
N TYR A 580 -2.62 -25.49 11.24
CA TYR A 580 -3.03 -26.39 10.16
C TYR A 580 -3.60 -25.60 8.97
N GLU A 581 -4.55 -24.69 9.19
CA GLU A 581 -5.09 -23.86 8.10
C GLU A 581 -4.02 -23.01 7.43
N ARG A 582 -3.08 -22.47 8.22
CA ARG A 582 -1.92 -21.74 7.68
C ARG A 582 -1.05 -22.61 6.77
N SER A 583 -0.83 -23.87 7.13
CA SER A 583 -0.08 -24.81 6.28
C SER A 583 -0.83 -25.14 4.98
N CYS A 584 -2.15 -25.26 5.03
CA CYS A 584 -2.99 -25.47 3.84
C CYS A 584 -3.00 -24.24 2.94
N LEU A 585 -3.05 -23.04 3.53
CA LEU A 585 -2.93 -21.77 2.83
C LEU A 585 -1.60 -21.69 2.06
N GLU A 586 -0.48 -21.98 2.72
CA GLU A 586 0.84 -22.00 2.05
C GLU A 586 0.87 -22.97 0.87
N GLU A 587 0.34 -24.18 1.02
CA GLU A 587 0.30 -25.16 -0.05
C GLU A 587 -0.61 -24.73 -1.21
N ALA A 588 -1.80 -24.20 -0.93
CA ALA A 588 -2.71 -23.69 -1.96
C ALA A 588 -2.07 -22.52 -2.72
N PHE A 589 -1.39 -21.61 -2.02
CA PHE A 589 -0.72 -20.47 -2.62
C PHE A 589 0.49 -20.87 -3.45
N ARG A 590 1.30 -21.84 -2.96
CA ARG A 590 2.42 -22.41 -3.72
C ARG A 590 1.96 -23.04 -5.05
N ARG A 591 0.81 -23.73 -5.04
CA ARG A 591 0.22 -24.27 -6.28
C ARG A 591 -0.28 -23.16 -7.22
N LEU A 592 -0.87 -22.10 -6.67
CA LEU A 592 -1.30 -20.94 -7.44
C LEU A 592 -0.11 -20.21 -8.11
N GLU A 593 0.97 -19.96 -7.36
CA GLU A 593 2.21 -19.38 -7.87
C GLU A 593 2.84 -20.27 -8.96
N GLY A 594 2.94 -21.58 -8.69
CA GLY A 594 3.49 -22.55 -9.64
C GLY A 594 2.72 -22.57 -10.96
N HIS A 595 1.39 -22.61 -10.91
CA HIS A 595 0.57 -22.60 -12.12
C HIS A 595 0.62 -21.24 -12.85
N SER A 596 0.70 -20.13 -12.11
CA SER A 596 0.86 -18.79 -12.71
C SER A 596 2.20 -18.63 -13.45
N ALA A 597 3.26 -19.32 -12.98
CA ALA A 597 4.58 -19.31 -13.61
C ALA A 597 4.62 -20.11 -14.93
N GLU A 598 3.71 -21.07 -15.12
CA GLU A 598 3.55 -21.86 -16.35
C GLU A 598 2.84 -21.08 -17.48
N ALA A 599 2.55 -19.79 -17.29
CA ALA A 599 1.90 -18.96 -18.29
C ALA A 599 2.63 -19.00 -19.65
N SER A 600 1.85 -19.16 -20.72
CA SER A 600 2.33 -19.56 -22.04
C SER A 600 3.15 -18.49 -22.78
N SER A 601 2.96 -17.20 -22.47
CA SER A 601 3.68 -16.09 -23.12
C SER A 601 4.62 -15.36 -22.15
N VAL A 602 5.66 -14.72 -22.70
CA VAL A 602 6.58 -13.87 -21.94
C VAL A 602 5.83 -12.68 -21.33
N GLU A 603 4.91 -12.05 -22.07
CA GLU A 603 4.14 -10.93 -21.51
C GLU A 603 3.19 -11.36 -20.40
N ALA A 604 2.61 -12.57 -20.50
CA ALA A 604 1.78 -13.12 -19.45
C ALA A 604 2.59 -13.35 -18.17
N ARG A 605 3.77 -13.96 -18.28
CA ARG A 605 4.68 -14.15 -17.13
C ARG A 605 5.12 -12.82 -16.52
N ALA A 606 5.44 -11.83 -17.34
CA ALA A 606 5.83 -10.50 -16.89
C ALA A 606 4.72 -9.78 -16.11
N ARG A 607 3.44 -10.05 -16.39
CA ARG A 607 2.30 -9.53 -15.62
C ARG A 607 2.00 -10.37 -14.37
N LYS A 608 2.10 -11.70 -14.47
CA LYS A 608 1.77 -12.63 -13.39
C LYS A 608 2.73 -12.57 -12.21
N SER A 609 4.02 -12.32 -12.46
CA SER A 609 5.01 -12.21 -11.37
C SER A 609 4.68 -11.06 -10.39
N PRO A 610 4.51 -9.79 -10.82
CA PRO A 610 4.08 -8.72 -9.93
C PRO A 610 2.71 -8.96 -9.29
N GLN A 611 1.78 -9.60 -10.01
CA GLN A 611 0.47 -9.97 -9.45
C GLN A 611 0.62 -10.91 -8.26
N MET A 612 1.44 -11.96 -8.38
CA MET A 612 1.64 -12.95 -7.31
C MET A 612 2.42 -12.37 -6.12
N GLU A 613 3.38 -11.48 -6.37
CA GLU A 613 4.08 -10.75 -5.30
C GLU A 613 3.11 -9.89 -4.47
N ILE A 614 2.15 -9.23 -5.12
CA ILE A 614 1.12 -8.44 -4.43
C ILE A 614 0.15 -9.35 -3.66
N TRP A 615 -0.22 -10.51 -4.21
CA TRP A 615 -1.02 -11.48 -3.45
C TRP A 615 -0.27 -12.02 -2.23
N ARG A 616 1.04 -12.27 -2.35
CA ARG A 616 1.87 -12.68 -1.23
C ARG A 616 1.98 -11.57 -0.18
N LEU A 617 2.02 -10.31 -0.60
CA LEU A 617 1.89 -9.15 0.31
C LEU A 617 0.55 -9.17 1.05
N PHE A 618 -0.58 -9.34 0.33
CA PHE A 618 -1.91 -9.39 0.93
C PHE A 618 -2.02 -10.51 1.99
N TYR A 619 -1.54 -11.72 1.67
CA TYR A 619 -1.36 -12.78 2.66
C TYR A 619 -0.59 -12.24 3.86
N ASN A 620 0.63 -11.75 3.65
CA ASN A 620 1.56 -11.43 4.74
C ASN A 620 1.00 -10.39 5.70
N VAL A 621 0.28 -9.39 5.17
CA VAL A 621 -0.42 -8.39 5.99
C VAL A 621 -1.52 -9.04 6.84
N THR A 622 -2.29 -9.95 6.24
CA THR A 622 -3.40 -10.61 6.94
C THR A 622 -2.89 -11.57 8.04
N ASP A 623 -1.85 -12.35 7.74
CA ASP A 623 -1.15 -13.20 8.70
C ASP A 623 -0.47 -12.39 9.81
N LEU A 624 0.11 -11.22 9.50
CA LEU A 624 0.64 -10.29 10.49
C LEU A 624 -0.45 -9.85 11.48
N PHE A 625 -1.62 -9.43 11.00
CA PHE A 625 -2.71 -9.04 11.88
C PHE A 625 -3.12 -10.18 12.81
N GLY A 626 -3.23 -11.40 12.28
CA GLY A 626 -3.50 -12.60 13.09
C GLY A 626 -2.44 -12.86 14.17
N GLN A 627 -1.15 -12.78 13.82
CA GLN A 627 -0.07 -12.92 14.79
C GLN A 627 -0.08 -11.80 15.84
N ILE A 628 -0.46 -10.58 15.47
CA ILE A 628 -0.65 -9.49 16.42
C ILE A 628 -1.78 -9.83 17.39
N TYR A 629 -2.94 -10.33 16.94
CA TYR A 629 -4.04 -10.75 17.82
C TYR A 629 -3.64 -11.80 18.84
N VAL A 630 -2.83 -12.78 18.40
CA VAL A 630 -2.31 -13.83 19.28
C VAL A 630 -1.45 -13.23 20.41
N LEU A 631 -0.65 -12.21 20.10
CA LEU A 631 0.20 -11.53 21.08
C LEU A 631 -0.54 -10.48 21.92
N ARG A 632 -1.51 -9.79 21.32
CA ARG A 632 -2.21 -8.65 21.89
C ARG A 632 -3.53 -8.42 21.16
N ASP A 633 -4.62 -8.43 21.92
CA ASP A 633 -5.91 -7.97 21.42
C ASP A 633 -5.89 -6.47 21.07
N ILE A 634 -6.31 -6.16 19.85
CA ILE A 634 -6.37 -4.80 19.28
C ILE A 634 -7.79 -4.37 18.90
N GLY A 635 -8.81 -5.19 19.18
CA GLY A 635 -10.21 -4.85 18.92
C GLY A 635 -10.73 -3.75 19.85
N SER A 636 -11.73 -3.02 19.36
CA SER A 636 -12.48 -2.05 20.16
C SER A 636 -13.45 -2.78 21.08
N ARG A 637 -13.69 -2.24 22.27
CA ARG A 637 -14.78 -2.72 23.14
C ARG A 637 -16.05 -1.92 22.90
N LEU A 638 -17.18 -2.57 23.08
CA LEU A 638 -18.47 -1.88 23.15
C LEU A 638 -18.49 -1.00 24.40
N THR A 639 -18.82 0.28 24.25
CA THR A 639 -19.06 1.14 25.42
C THR A 639 -20.43 0.77 25.96
N VAL A 640 -20.47 0.13 27.13
CA VAL A 640 -21.73 -0.23 27.81
C VAL A 640 -22.60 1.02 27.87
N GLY A 641 -23.68 1.04 27.10
CA GLY A 641 -24.77 1.95 27.34
C GLY A 641 -25.35 1.55 28.69
N THR A 642 -25.22 2.40 29.71
CA THR A 642 -26.16 2.39 30.82
C THR A 642 -27.53 2.61 30.22
N ALA A 643 -28.23 1.52 29.89
CA ALA A 643 -29.64 1.54 29.62
C ALA A 643 -30.31 2.02 30.91
N GLY A 644 -30.75 3.27 30.90
CA GLY A 644 -31.69 3.80 31.88
C GLY A 644 -33.09 3.31 31.61
#